data_AF-A0A517L030-F1
#
_entry.id   AF-A0A517L030-F1
#
_cell.length_a   1.000
_cell.length_b   1.000
_cell.length_c   1.000
_cell.angle_alpha   90.00
_cell.angle_beta   90.00
_cell.angle_gamma   90.00
#
_symmetry.space_group_name_H-M   'P 1'
#
loop_
_entity.id
_entity.type
_entity.pdbx_description
1 polymer ?
#
loop_
_entity_poly.entity_id
_entity_poly.type
_entity_poly.pdbx_seq_one_letter_code
_entity_poly.pdbx_strand_id
1 'polypeptide(L)'
;MKSVITRLATFLQAGAKDLSTIAPAVIFGALSLWTAYVLSHCIYNIYFHPLAKFPGPRLSAATDIIAAFQDVLGKRSKYNVELHARYGGVVRTRPNELSFIGEDAWKDICMHRQGHKQMAKAGQPPGGTPSILHAGDEDHARQRRLLSHAFSERALRDQEDIIQGYVDLLVSNLREDAEGGKVVDMTFTTDLITFDIVSDLSFGEPFGGLRTRTRHPWVTAFFEKAMLRTILIQMFSLKIPILSFLVQRIIVPMAKKRIGPISYTKDKILKRMEQGTTRPDFMSYVLRHNDEKGMSAAEIQETFNLLLIAGSETTATFLAGFPKISTIADDDISLAMAEMKLVLAKILFNFEFELVDEKEDWLEQDTYTFWSKKPLLVKIRDVKGRRKRRKKCDETPEKCQNCMRNDLECLWPSKESQKDRRHLKRKIHALDSTTVDSNKNHVQALALVTSSSPKSTAKHVEFNAIARTDTPLSEVKHKWPSWILPRVEEVSVSPDFTGDHTIAGLGQVLTAPIRTEESCSLDLLSFFLKDFLPSRIHPASHTQFSDFSYVHEMAMSHPPLLYACQACALSAIGTSFKVPECKSGAVQRYSRSINLLRKRIQGGDCEGSEDWLLATVVILTLYENRQPGYNPAASAAHIAAAGQLFRQRARTKMSAVTTGPGCGLPGSQTWSTLVFERVFIEAFLYQCMVMSVQETSLTPLQDVLLRPIFDNYFEMCPVPTSPEAENWPVFGMHYQIIRLFSDLFAAVDPSSTVSNIDSPRDLHQVMAQLEYWKLDTLVNNHESHIMLYISAAKLLGYRHLSRTWHSYGDHSAVQSGQLDQLVQEELSQCLSILSQIQVTKSTFTRYFYWPLAIIDRVVRDTRASNLVEQKLQDVPLIDPAGKKAYEWVAKGFEKRFKITNGIFQKKDTASTQSLGICK
;
A
#
# COMPACT_ATOMS: atom_id res chain seq x y z
N MET A 1 25.00 -58.13 -76.50
CA MET A 1 25.06 -56.73 -76.00
C MET A 1 23.73 -55.98 -76.14
N LYS A 2 23.12 -55.85 -77.34
CA LYS A 2 21.80 -55.20 -77.50
C LYS A 2 20.68 -55.82 -76.63
N SER A 3 20.57 -57.15 -76.59
CA SER A 3 19.60 -57.87 -75.72
C SER A 3 19.75 -57.57 -74.22
N VAL A 4 20.98 -57.36 -73.74
CA VAL A 4 21.27 -57.06 -72.33
C VAL A 4 20.90 -55.62 -72.00
N ILE A 5 21.16 -54.68 -72.91
CA ILE A 5 20.79 -53.26 -72.77
C ILE A 5 19.27 -53.10 -72.81
N THR A 6 18.56 -53.81 -73.69
CA THR A 6 17.10 -53.76 -73.75
C THR A 6 16.46 -54.35 -72.50
N ARG A 7 17.02 -55.43 -71.94
CA ARG A 7 16.53 -56.03 -70.69
C ARG A 7 16.82 -55.16 -69.45
N LEU A 8 17.95 -54.45 -69.42
CA LEU A 8 18.24 -53.46 -68.36
C LEU A 8 17.33 -52.23 -68.48
N ALA A 9 17.06 -51.75 -69.69
CA ALA A 9 16.16 -50.62 -69.91
C ALA A 9 14.70 -50.94 -69.55
N THR A 10 14.20 -52.14 -69.87
CA THR A 10 12.85 -52.57 -69.46
C THR A 10 12.76 -52.85 -67.97
N PHE A 11 13.82 -53.36 -67.33
CA PHE A 11 13.85 -53.56 -65.88
C PHE A 11 13.86 -52.22 -65.11
N LEU A 12 14.60 -51.23 -65.60
CA LEU A 12 14.60 -49.87 -65.05
C LEU A 12 13.27 -49.13 -65.30
N GLN A 13 12.63 -49.33 -66.45
CA GLN A 13 11.29 -48.76 -66.73
C GLN A 13 10.16 -49.45 -65.94
N ALA A 14 10.25 -50.75 -65.70
CA ALA A 14 9.30 -51.48 -64.87
C ALA A 14 9.43 -51.06 -63.39
N GLY A 15 10.66 -50.99 -62.86
CA GLY A 15 10.91 -50.50 -61.50
C GLY A 15 10.50 -49.04 -61.29
N ALA A 16 10.63 -48.18 -62.31
CA ALA A 16 10.18 -46.79 -62.25
C ALA A 16 8.64 -46.64 -62.27
N LYS A 17 7.92 -47.52 -62.99
CA LYS A 17 6.44 -47.51 -63.01
C LYS A 17 5.85 -47.98 -61.69
N ASP A 18 6.37 -49.06 -61.11
CA ASP A 18 5.90 -49.58 -59.82
C ASP A 18 6.23 -48.61 -58.67
N LEU A 19 7.39 -47.94 -58.72
CA LEU A 19 7.73 -46.92 -57.72
C LEU A 19 6.84 -45.67 -57.83
N SER A 20 6.38 -45.31 -59.04
CA SER A 20 5.50 -44.15 -59.29
C SER A 20 4.05 -44.35 -58.81
N THR A 21 3.57 -45.59 -58.70
CA THR A 21 2.22 -45.94 -58.20
C THR A 21 2.22 -46.35 -56.73
N ILE A 22 3.29 -46.99 -56.24
CA ILE A 22 3.44 -47.36 -54.82
C ILE A 22 3.71 -46.12 -53.95
N ALA A 23 4.51 -45.15 -54.43
CA ALA A 23 4.84 -43.96 -53.64
C ALA A 23 3.60 -43.11 -53.25
N PRO A 24 2.65 -42.78 -54.14
CA PRO A 24 1.43 -42.06 -53.77
C PRO A 24 0.55 -42.82 -52.78
N ALA A 25 0.42 -44.14 -52.93
CA ALA A 25 -0.39 -44.97 -52.03
C ALA A 25 0.22 -45.06 -50.63
N VAL A 26 1.55 -45.21 -50.52
CA VAL A 26 2.27 -45.18 -49.25
C VAL A 26 2.21 -43.80 -48.59
N ILE A 27 2.34 -42.71 -49.37
CA ILE A 27 2.19 -41.34 -48.86
C ILE A 27 0.76 -41.09 -48.35
N PHE A 28 -0.26 -41.53 -49.10
CA PHE A 28 -1.66 -41.38 -48.69
C PHE A 28 -1.98 -42.22 -47.44
N GLY A 29 -1.47 -43.44 -47.36
CA GLY A 29 -1.58 -44.29 -46.17
C GLY A 29 -0.86 -43.69 -44.95
N ALA A 30 0.32 -43.12 -45.13
CA ALA A 30 1.04 -42.42 -44.06
C ALA A 30 0.30 -41.15 -43.60
N LEU A 31 -0.25 -40.37 -44.55
CA LEU A 31 -1.01 -39.16 -44.24
C LEU A 31 -2.33 -39.46 -43.52
N SER A 32 -3.04 -40.53 -43.92
CA SER A 32 -4.27 -40.96 -43.25
C SER A 32 -4.02 -41.46 -41.84
N LEU A 33 -2.98 -42.28 -41.63
CA LEU A 33 -2.54 -42.73 -40.30
C LEU A 33 -2.11 -41.54 -39.42
N TRP A 34 -1.37 -40.59 -39.97
CA TRP A 34 -0.98 -39.36 -39.27
C TRP A 34 -2.20 -38.51 -38.87
N THR A 35 -3.16 -38.35 -39.78
CA THR A 35 -4.40 -37.60 -39.52
C THR A 35 -5.23 -38.28 -38.43
N ALA A 36 -5.38 -39.61 -38.49
CA ALA A 36 -6.07 -40.38 -37.46
C ALA A 36 -5.37 -40.29 -36.09
N TYR A 37 -4.03 -40.33 -36.07
CA TYR A 37 -3.25 -40.12 -34.86
C TYR A 37 -3.47 -38.72 -34.27
N VAL A 38 -3.42 -37.66 -35.07
CA VAL A 38 -3.65 -36.28 -34.62
C VAL A 38 -5.08 -36.11 -34.08
N LEU A 39 -6.09 -36.63 -34.79
CA LEU A 39 -7.50 -36.55 -34.36
C LEU A 39 -7.73 -37.30 -33.06
N SER A 40 -7.24 -38.53 -32.93
CA SER A 40 -7.35 -39.30 -31.68
C SER A 40 -6.67 -38.60 -30.52
N HIS A 41 -5.51 -37.99 -30.74
CA HIS A 41 -4.81 -37.20 -29.72
C HIS A 41 -5.59 -35.93 -29.32
N CYS A 42 -6.21 -35.24 -30.26
CA CYS A 42 -7.07 -34.08 -29.97
C CYS A 42 -8.29 -34.48 -29.13
N ILE A 43 -8.96 -35.59 -29.49
CA ILE A 43 -10.11 -36.11 -28.74
C ILE A 43 -9.69 -36.50 -27.32
N TYR A 44 -8.56 -37.21 -27.18
CA TYR A 44 -7.98 -37.52 -25.88
C TYR A 44 -7.73 -36.26 -25.05
N ASN A 45 -7.08 -35.25 -25.64
CA ASN A 45 -6.72 -34.02 -24.95
C ASN A 45 -7.94 -33.21 -24.46
N ILE A 46 -9.03 -33.22 -25.23
CA ILE A 46 -10.27 -32.51 -24.87
C ILE A 46 -11.02 -33.25 -23.75
N TYR A 47 -11.21 -34.57 -23.87
CA TYR A 47 -12.18 -35.29 -23.04
C TYR A 47 -11.56 -36.18 -21.96
N PHE A 48 -10.40 -36.77 -22.22
CA PHE A 48 -9.81 -37.82 -21.38
C PHE A 48 -8.54 -37.36 -20.65
N HIS A 49 -8.00 -36.19 -21.01
CA HIS A 49 -6.82 -35.64 -20.36
C HIS A 49 -7.09 -35.34 -18.86
N PRO A 50 -6.13 -35.54 -17.95
CA PRO A 50 -6.30 -35.20 -16.53
C PRO A 50 -6.72 -33.73 -16.28
N LEU A 51 -6.38 -32.84 -17.21
CA LEU A 51 -6.73 -31.42 -17.17
C LEU A 51 -8.05 -31.08 -17.90
N ALA A 52 -8.79 -32.06 -18.43
CA ALA A 52 -10.06 -31.86 -19.14
C ALA A 52 -11.15 -31.25 -18.26
N LYS A 53 -11.05 -31.41 -16.94
CA LYS A 53 -11.96 -30.82 -15.95
C LYS A 53 -11.86 -29.29 -15.84
N PHE A 54 -10.78 -28.68 -16.34
CA PHE A 54 -10.57 -27.25 -16.24
C PHE A 54 -11.13 -26.52 -17.48
N PRO A 55 -11.81 -25.38 -17.30
CA PRO A 55 -12.46 -24.67 -18.40
C PRO A 55 -11.45 -24.00 -19.33
N GLY A 56 -11.80 -23.86 -20.62
CA GLY A 56 -10.99 -23.17 -21.62
C GLY A 56 -11.47 -23.43 -23.06
N PRO A 57 -10.91 -22.74 -24.07
CA PRO A 57 -11.25 -22.97 -25.47
C PRO A 57 -10.91 -24.40 -25.91
N ARG A 58 -11.83 -25.08 -26.60
CA ARG A 58 -11.61 -26.47 -27.07
C ARG A 58 -10.37 -26.63 -27.96
N LEU A 59 -10.07 -25.64 -28.80
CA LEU A 59 -8.88 -25.66 -29.66
C LEU A 59 -7.57 -25.56 -28.87
N SER A 60 -7.55 -24.73 -27.82
CA SER A 60 -6.43 -24.62 -26.88
C SER A 60 -6.28 -25.86 -26.00
N ALA A 61 -7.39 -26.51 -25.65
CA ALA A 61 -7.37 -27.79 -24.95
C ALA A 61 -6.87 -28.95 -25.84
N ALA A 62 -7.12 -28.89 -27.15
CA ALA A 62 -6.75 -29.92 -28.12
C ALA A 62 -5.29 -29.82 -28.58
N THR A 63 -4.79 -28.61 -28.84
CA THR A 63 -3.50 -28.37 -29.49
C THR A 63 -2.77 -27.12 -28.95
N ASP A 64 -1.45 -27.10 -29.09
CA ASP A 64 -0.60 -25.96 -28.74
C ASP A 64 -0.62 -24.82 -29.78
N ILE A 65 -1.27 -25.03 -30.94
CA ILE A 65 -1.20 -24.13 -32.10
C ILE A 65 -1.76 -22.75 -31.79
N ILE A 66 -2.90 -22.66 -31.10
CA ILE A 66 -3.51 -21.36 -30.76
C ILE A 66 -2.59 -20.57 -29.84
N ALA A 67 -2.04 -21.23 -28.83
CA ALA A 67 -1.08 -20.62 -27.93
C ALA A 67 0.18 -20.12 -28.66
N ALA A 68 0.76 -20.96 -29.51
CA ALA A 68 1.91 -20.60 -30.34
C ALA A 68 1.60 -19.43 -31.28
N PHE A 69 0.41 -19.41 -31.89
CA PHE A 69 -0.04 -18.32 -32.76
C PHE A 69 -0.16 -16.99 -31.98
N GLN A 70 -0.76 -17.02 -30.79
CA GLN A 70 -0.85 -15.83 -29.95
C GLN A 70 0.51 -15.35 -29.43
N ASP A 71 1.45 -16.27 -29.15
CA ASP A 71 2.84 -15.96 -28.80
C ASP A 71 3.58 -15.30 -29.98
N VAL A 72 3.36 -15.75 -31.21
CA VAL A 72 3.94 -15.17 -32.43
C VAL A 72 3.33 -13.81 -32.79
N LEU A 73 2.05 -13.60 -32.49
CA LEU A 73 1.41 -12.29 -32.61
C LEU A 73 1.79 -11.31 -31.49
N GLY A 74 2.45 -11.79 -30.43
CA GLY A 74 2.73 -11.01 -29.24
C GLY A 74 1.47 -10.64 -28.43
N LYS A 75 0.35 -11.32 -28.65
CA LYS A 75 -0.94 -11.00 -28.01
C LYS A 75 -1.29 -11.94 -26.86
N ARG A 76 -0.36 -12.80 -26.45
CA ARG A 76 -0.58 -13.84 -25.45
C ARG A 76 -1.17 -13.33 -24.14
N SER A 77 -0.60 -12.27 -23.58
CA SER A 77 -1.07 -11.72 -22.30
C SER A 77 -2.50 -11.18 -22.41
N LYS A 78 -2.81 -10.46 -23.50
CA LYS A 78 -4.16 -9.93 -23.77
C LYS A 78 -5.17 -11.07 -23.96
N TYR A 79 -4.79 -12.08 -24.74
CA TYR A 79 -5.60 -13.28 -24.95
C TYR A 79 -5.89 -14.00 -23.63
N ASN A 80 -4.91 -14.15 -22.74
CA ASN A 80 -5.14 -14.76 -21.43
C ASN A 80 -6.10 -13.93 -20.55
N VAL A 81 -6.05 -12.60 -20.61
CA VAL A 81 -7.02 -11.74 -19.91
C VAL A 81 -8.44 -11.99 -20.42
N GLU A 82 -8.64 -12.05 -21.74
CA GLU A 82 -9.95 -12.36 -22.35
C GLU A 82 -10.45 -13.75 -21.94
N LEU A 83 -9.54 -14.74 -21.90
CA LEU A 83 -9.87 -16.09 -21.47
C LEU A 83 -10.29 -16.14 -20.00
N HIS A 84 -9.57 -15.45 -19.11
CA HIS A 84 -9.92 -15.37 -17.69
C HIS A 84 -11.24 -14.62 -17.45
N ALA A 85 -11.52 -13.59 -18.23
CA ALA A 85 -12.82 -12.91 -18.20
C ALA A 85 -13.98 -13.83 -18.59
N ARG A 86 -13.76 -14.79 -19.50
CA ARG A 86 -14.80 -15.72 -19.98
C ARG A 86 -14.93 -16.99 -19.16
N TYR A 87 -13.82 -17.57 -18.71
CA TYR A 87 -13.75 -18.92 -18.14
C TYR A 87 -13.44 -18.93 -16.63
N GLY A 88 -13.15 -17.77 -16.03
CA GLY A 88 -12.95 -17.60 -14.59
C GLY A 88 -11.50 -17.67 -14.14
N GLY A 89 -11.29 -18.00 -12.85
CA GLY A 89 -9.99 -17.86 -12.17
C GLY A 89 -8.88 -18.82 -12.61
N VAL A 90 -9.23 -19.97 -13.20
CA VAL A 90 -8.29 -21.00 -13.67
C VAL A 90 -8.71 -21.43 -15.07
N VAL A 91 -7.81 -21.29 -16.04
CA VAL A 91 -8.14 -21.55 -17.45
C VAL A 91 -7.08 -22.42 -18.11
N ARG A 92 -7.53 -23.41 -18.89
CA ARG A 92 -6.66 -24.25 -19.71
C ARG A 92 -6.29 -23.54 -21.01
N THR A 93 -5.02 -23.17 -21.16
CA THR A 93 -4.47 -22.37 -22.27
C THR A 93 -3.70 -23.20 -23.30
N ARG A 94 -3.26 -24.41 -22.93
CA ARG A 94 -2.69 -25.46 -23.80
C ARG A 94 -3.17 -26.84 -23.31
N PRO A 95 -2.94 -27.95 -24.04
CA PRO A 95 -3.27 -29.29 -23.55
C PRO A 95 -2.65 -29.59 -22.18
N ASN A 96 -1.42 -29.10 -21.93
CA ASN A 96 -0.65 -29.31 -20.69
C ASN A 96 -0.38 -28.03 -19.90
N GLU A 97 -1.14 -26.95 -20.11
CA GLU A 97 -0.91 -25.66 -19.44
C GLU A 97 -2.21 -25.12 -18.83
N LEU A 98 -2.10 -24.67 -17.58
CA LEU A 98 -3.14 -23.92 -16.87
C LEU A 98 -2.61 -22.52 -16.56
N SER A 99 -3.46 -21.53 -16.76
CA SER A 99 -3.26 -20.14 -16.35
C SER A 99 -4.11 -19.87 -15.11
N PHE A 100 -3.55 -19.13 -14.16
CA PHE A 100 -4.16 -18.81 -12.87
C PHE A 100 -4.11 -17.30 -12.61
N ILE A 101 -5.19 -16.75 -12.04
CA ILE A 101 -5.25 -15.34 -11.60
C ILE A 101 -5.55 -15.16 -10.10
N GLY A 102 -5.73 -16.25 -9.35
CA GLY A 102 -5.98 -16.21 -7.91
C GLY A 102 -4.71 -15.92 -7.10
N GLU A 103 -4.82 -15.15 -6.02
CA GLU A 103 -3.70 -14.77 -5.16
C GLU A 103 -2.97 -15.99 -4.57
N ASP A 104 -3.71 -17.02 -4.17
CA ASP A 104 -3.15 -18.25 -3.57
C ASP A 104 -2.22 -18.99 -4.55
N ALA A 105 -2.45 -18.87 -5.86
CA ALA A 105 -1.62 -19.51 -6.88
C ALA A 105 -0.17 -18.99 -6.87
N TRP A 106 0.05 -17.73 -6.46
CA TRP A 106 1.40 -17.19 -6.33
C TRP A 106 2.21 -17.92 -5.27
N LYS A 107 1.60 -18.17 -4.10
CA LYS A 107 2.23 -18.94 -3.01
C LYS A 107 2.48 -20.38 -3.43
N ASP A 108 1.55 -20.97 -4.18
CA ASP A 108 1.64 -22.38 -4.55
C ASP A 108 2.65 -22.67 -5.67
N ILE A 109 2.79 -21.74 -6.62
CA ILE A 109 3.62 -21.90 -7.83
C ILE A 109 5.00 -21.26 -7.66
N CYS A 110 5.06 -20.05 -7.10
CA CYS A 110 6.27 -19.22 -7.12
C CYS A 110 7.05 -19.21 -5.79
N MET A 111 6.40 -19.50 -4.65
CA MET A 111 7.06 -19.50 -3.34
C MET A 111 7.59 -20.89 -2.96
N HIS A 112 8.67 -20.91 -2.17
CA HIS A 112 9.16 -22.14 -1.56
C HIS A 112 8.24 -22.56 -0.41
N ARG A 113 7.81 -23.83 -0.43
CA ARG A 113 6.97 -24.43 0.62
C ARG A 113 7.72 -25.61 1.24
N GLN A 114 7.84 -25.62 2.57
CA GLN A 114 8.49 -26.72 3.28
C GLN A 114 7.77 -28.05 2.98
N GLY A 115 8.54 -29.10 2.66
CA GLY A 115 8.00 -30.42 2.31
C GLY A 115 7.48 -30.57 0.88
N HIS A 116 7.51 -29.51 0.05
CA HIS A 116 7.10 -29.57 -1.35
C HIS A 116 8.29 -29.28 -2.28
N LYS A 117 8.39 -30.07 -3.36
CA LYS A 117 9.36 -29.80 -4.43
C LYS A 117 8.93 -28.56 -5.21
N GLN A 118 9.88 -27.69 -5.56
CA GLN A 118 9.58 -26.55 -6.43
C GLN A 118 9.13 -27.04 -7.81
N MET A 119 8.20 -26.30 -8.41
CA MET A 119 7.78 -26.56 -9.78
C MET A 119 8.94 -26.28 -10.73
N ALA A 120 9.18 -27.18 -11.68
CA ALA A 120 10.26 -27.01 -12.65
C ALA A 120 10.02 -25.75 -13.49
N LYS A 121 11.09 -24.95 -13.66
CA LYS A 121 11.06 -23.77 -14.52
C LYS A 121 11.00 -24.22 -15.99
N ALA A 122 10.14 -23.59 -16.79
CA ALA A 122 10.00 -23.93 -18.20
C ALA A 122 11.24 -23.51 -19.01
N GLY A 123 11.59 -24.29 -20.04
CA GLY A 123 12.51 -23.84 -21.10
C GLY A 123 14.01 -24.12 -20.92
N GLN A 124 14.41 -25.16 -20.19
CA GLN A 124 15.83 -25.55 -20.14
C GLN A 124 16.38 -25.75 -21.57
N PRO A 125 17.48 -25.05 -21.95
CA PRO A 125 18.09 -25.23 -23.26
C PRO A 125 18.65 -26.65 -23.37
N PRO A 126 18.36 -27.40 -24.45
CA PRO A 126 18.88 -28.75 -24.62
C PRO A 126 20.41 -28.73 -24.72
N GLY A 127 21.08 -29.33 -23.72
CA GLY A 127 22.52 -29.56 -23.70
C GLY A 127 23.41 -28.33 -23.41
N GLY A 128 22.85 -27.22 -22.91
CA GLY A 128 23.60 -26.01 -22.55
C GLY A 128 23.83 -25.84 -21.05
N THR A 129 24.83 -25.03 -20.66
CA THR A 129 25.07 -24.63 -19.27
C THR A 129 23.91 -23.74 -18.77
N PRO A 130 23.26 -24.07 -17.63
CA PRO A 130 22.12 -23.28 -17.16
C PRO A 130 22.54 -21.98 -16.47
N SER A 131 21.99 -20.86 -16.91
CA SER A 131 21.97 -19.59 -16.14
C SER A 131 21.10 -19.72 -14.89
N ILE A 132 21.20 -18.77 -13.95
CA ILE A 132 20.34 -18.70 -12.75
C ILE A 132 18.84 -18.77 -13.05
N LEU A 133 18.36 -18.27 -14.20
CA LEU A 133 16.95 -18.36 -14.56
C LEU A 133 16.48 -19.81 -14.77
N HIS A 134 17.33 -20.70 -15.27
CA HIS A 134 16.97 -22.07 -15.68
C HIS A 134 17.63 -23.17 -14.82
N ALA A 135 18.50 -22.79 -13.88
CA ALA A 135 19.14 -23.69 -12.94
C ALA A 135 18.11 -24.39 -12.05
N GLY A 136 18.36 -25.67 -11.75
CA GLY A 136 17.58 -26.44 -10.77
C GLY A 136 17.86 -25.98 -9.34
N ASP A 137 17.09 -26.47 -8.37
CA ASP A 137 17.05 -25.91 -6.99
C ASP A 137 18.44 -25.77 -6.33
N GLU A 138 19.29 -26.80 -6.41
CA GLU A 138 20.64 -26.78 -5.80
C GLU A 138 21.57 -25.79 -6.49
N ASP A 139 21.69 -25.88 -7.82
CA ASP A 139 22.52 -24.95 -8.61
C ASP A 139 22.02 -23.51 -8.49
N HIS A 140 20.70 -23.31 -8.46
CA HIS A 140 20.07 -22.01 -8.28
C HIS A 140 20.42 -21.41 -6.92
N ALA A 141 20.34 -22.19 -5.84
CA ALA A 141 20.73 -21.73 -4.51
C ALA A 141 22.22 -21.33 -4.46
N ARG A 142 23.10 -22.13 -5.08
CA ARG A 142 24.53 -21.83 -5.20
C ARG A 142 24.79 -20.55 -5.99
N GLN A 143 24.23 -20.43 -7.20
CA GLN A 143 24.40 -19.27 -8.07
C GLN A 143 23.83 -18.00 -7.43
N ARG A 144 22.64 -18.09 -6.80
CA ARG A 144 22.00 -16.97 -6.10
C ARG A 144 22.82 -16.50 -4.89
N ARG A 145 23.41 -17.41 -4.12
CA ARG A 145 24.29 -17.08 -2.99
C ARG A 145 25.43 -16.15 -3.45
N LEU A 146 26.11 -16.51 -4.53
CA LEU A 146 27.24 -15.72 -5.07
C LEU A 146 26.78 -14.35 -5.57
N LEU A 147 25.68 -14.31 -6.32
CA LEU A 147 25.13 -13.06 -6.83
C LEU A 147 24.63 -12.14 -5.71
N SER A 148 24.10 -12.68 -4.61
CA SER A 148 23.53 -11.88 -3.53
C SER A 148 24.51 -10.88 -2.91
N HIS A 149 25.81 -11.16 -2.95
CA HIS A 149 26.84 -10.22 -2.50
C HIS A 149 26.87 -8.94 -3.34
N ALA A 150 26.70 -9.06 -4.66
CA ALA A 150 26.66 -7.94 -5.60
C ALA A 150 25.40 -7.06 -5.46
N PHE A 151 24.33 -7.60 -4.86
CA PHE A 151 23.04 -6.93 -4.64
C PHE A 151 22.78 -6.63 -3.16
N SER A 152 23.80 -6.73 -2.30
CA SER A 152 23.69 -6.37 -0.88
C SER A 152 23.57 -4.86 -0.71
N GLU A 153 22.93 -4.38 0.36
CA GLU A 153 22.76 -2.93 0.61
C GLU A 153 24.10 -2.17 0.56
N ARG A 154 25.16 -2.77 1.11
CA ARG A 154 26.51 -2.20 1.04
C ARG A 154 27.01 -2.10 -0.40
N ALA A 155 26.88 -3.17 -1.20
CA ALA A 155 27.30 -3.15 -2.59
C ALA A 155 26.50 -2.14 -3.43
N LEU A 156 25.20 -1.99 -3.18
CA LEU A 156 24.36 -0.99 -3.85
C LEU A 156 24.84 0.44 -3.56
N ARG A 157 25.25 0.74 -2.31
CA ARG A 157 25.86 2.03 -1.95
C ARG A 157 27.22 2.23 -2.63
N ASP A 158 28.05 1.19 -2.66
CA ASP A 158 29.37 1.25 -3.34
C ASP A 158 29.23 1.44 -4.87
N GLN A 159 28.12 0.99 -5.45
CA GLN A 159 27.79 1.14 -6.88
C GLN A 159 27.15 2.49 -7.24
N GLU A 160 26.66 3.25 -6.25
CA GLU A 160 25.88 4.48 -6.45
C GLU A 160 26.65 5.51 -7.29
N ASP A 161 27.95 5.69 -7.03
CA ASP A 161 28.80 6.64 -7.76
C ASP A 161 28.85 6.36 -9.27
N ILE A 162 28.86 5.07 -9.66
CA ILE A 162 28.86 4.65 -11.07
C ILE A 162 27.52 5.03 -11.71
N ILE A 163 26.41 4.69 -11.05
CA ILE A 163 25.05 4.98 -11.52
C ILE A 163 24.86 6.50 -11.63
N GLN A 164 25.27 7.26 -10.62
CA GLN A 164 25.16 8.71 -10.56
C GLN A 164 25.85 9.39 -11.75
N GLY A 165 27.02 8.90 -12.18
CA GLY A 165 27.71 9.39 -13.36
C GLY A 165 26.90 9.28 -14.66
N TYR A 166 26.19 8.16 -14.87
CA TYR A 166 25.31 7.99 -16.04
C TYR A 166 24.03 8.84 -15.93
N VAL A 167 23.49 8.97 -14.72
CA VAL A 167 22.31 9.83 -14.49
C VAL A 167 22.63 11.30 -14.76
N ASP A 168 23.80 11.78 -14.34
CA ASP A 168 24.21 13.15 -14.62
C ASP A 168 24.46 13.39 -16.13
N LEU A 169 25.02 12.39 -16.84
CA LEU A 169 25.14 12.42 -18.31
C LEU A 169 23.77 12.41 -19.02
N LEU A 170 22.79 11.67 -18.50
CA LEU A 170 21.43 11.71 -19.02
C LEU A 170 20.82 13.10 -18.83
N VAL A 171 20.95 13.68 -17.64
CA VAL A 171 20.44 15.03 -17.35
C VAL A 171 21.09 16.08 -18.25
N SER A 172 22.39 15.98 -18.55
CA SER A 172 23.03 16.89 -19.49
C SER A 172 22.47 16.73 -20.91
N ASN A 173 22.29 15.49 -21.39
CA ASN A 173 21.71 15.24 -22.71
C ASN A 173 20.28 15.80 -22.84
N LEU A 174 19.42 15.51 -21.86
CA LEU A 174 18.03 15.99 -21.86
C LEU A 174 17.93 17.52 -21.77
N ARG A 175 18.88 18.16 -21.10
CA ARG A 175 18.97 19.63 -21.01
C ARG A 175 19.29 20.24 -22.37
N GLU A 176 20.26 19.69 -23.10
CA GLU A 176 20.56 20.13 -24.47
C GLU A 176 19.36 19.93 -25.40
N ASP A 177 18.63 18.82 -25.26
CA ASP A 177 17.44 18.55 -26.07
C ASP A 177 16.28 19.50 -25.72
N ALA A 178 16.12 19.86 -24.45
CA ALA A 178 15.13 20.84 -23.98
C ALA A 178 15.45 22.28 -24.47
N GLU A 179 16.71 22.70 -24.43
CA GLU A 179 17.15 23.99 -24.98
C GLU A 179 16.92 24.08 -26.50
N GLY A 180 17.10 22.95 -27.20
CA GLY A 180 16.80 22.83 -28.62
C GLY A 180 15.30 22.70 -28.95
N GLY A 181 14.41 22.62 -27.96
CA GLY A 181 12.97 22.40 -28.15
C GLY A 181 12.64 21.10 -28.86
N LYS A 182 13.52 20.09 -28.78
CA LYS A 182 13.38 18.84 -29.51
C LYS A 182 12.33 17.94 -28.86
N VAL A 183 11.62 17.21 -29.71
CA VAL A 183 10.83 16.05 -29.28
C VAL A 183 11.79 14.90 -28.98
N VAL A 184 11.68 14.34 -27.79
CA VAL A 184 12.53 13.25 -27.31
C VAL A 184 11.72 11.97 -27.24
N ASP A 185 12.30 10.87 -27.73
CA ASP A 185 11.77 9.53 -27.50
C ASP A 185 12.29 9.02 -26.13
N MET A 186 11.40 8.99 -25.14
CA MET A 186 11.75 8.52 -23.80
C MET A 186 12.04 7.02 -23.78
N THR A 187 11.39 6.22 -24.62
CA THR A 187 11.68 4.78 -24.72
C THR A 187 13.12 4.56 -25.16
N PHE A 188 13.54 5.25 -26.23
CA PHE A 188 14.92 5.22 -26.70
C PHE A 188 15.91 5.69 -25.62
N THR A 189 15.59 6.80 -24.97
CA THR A 189 16.48 7.42 -23.98
C THR A 189 16.68 6.53 -22.76
N THR A 190 15.61 5.93 -22.25
CA THR A 190 15.66 5.01 -21.11
C THR A 190 16.41 3.72 -21.46
N ASP A 191 16.28 3.22 -22.69
CA ASP A 191 17.05 2.07 -23.14
C ASP A 191 18.56 2.39 -23.10
N LEU A 192 18.99 3.56 -23.59
CA LEU A 192 20.42 3.91 -23.61
C LEU A 192 21.04 3.93 -22.22
N ILE A 193 20.37 4.55 -21.24
CA ILE A 193 20.92 4.66 -19.87
C ILE A 193 20.98 3.31 -19.16
N THR A 194 19.92 2.50 -19.20
CA THR A 194 19.92 1.23 -18.46
C THR A 194 20.87 0.21 -19.07
N PHE A 195 21.02 0.19 -20.41
CA PHE A 195 22.03 -0.64 -21.06
C PHE A 195 23.45 -0.22 -20.69
N ASP A 196 23.74 1.09 -20.63
CA ASP A 196 25.07 1.57 -20.23
C ASP A 196 25.37 1.26 -18.75
N ILE A 197 24.44 1.50 -17.83
CA ILE A 197 24.59 1.20 -16.40
C ILE A 197 24.85 -0.30 -16.18
N VAL A 198 23.95 -1.15 -16.69
CA VAL A 198 24.03 -2.60 -16.42
C VAL A 198 25.22 -3.23 -17.12
N SER A 199 25.56 -2.81 -18.34
CA SER A 199 26.76 -3.32 -19.02
C SER A 199 28.05 -2.91 -18.32
N ASP A 200 28.10 -1.68 -17.78
CA ASP A 200 29.24 -1.23 -17.01
C ASP A 200 29.38 -1.98 -15.67
N LEU A 201 28.27 -2.17 -14.94
CA LEU A 201 28.26 -2.97 -13.71
C LEU A 201 28.49 -4.48 -13.95
N SER A 202 28.18 -4.99 -15.14
CA SER A 202 28.35 -6.41 -15.46
C SER A 202 29.73 -6.74 -16.01
N PHE A 203 30.26 -5.91 -16.92
CA PHE A 203 31.47 -6.21 -17.69
C PHE A 203 32.61 -5.21 -17.45
N GLY A 204 32.41 -4.18 -16.63
CA GLY A 204 33.41 -3.14 -16.39
C GLY A 204 33.54 -2.11 -17.53
N GLU A 205 32.70 -2.21 -18.57
CA GLU A 205 32.78 -1.34 -19.75
C GLU A 205 31.38 -1.12 -20.34
N PRO A 206 30.90 0.13 -20.46
CA PRO A 206 29.58 0.42 -21.03
C PRO A 206 29.51 0.12 -22.53
N PHE A 207 28.29 0.10 -23.09
CA PHE A 207 28.10 0.13 -24.55
C PHE A 207 28.41 1.51 -25.15
N GLY A 208 28.30 2.57 -24.34
CA GLY A 208 28.53 3.96 -24.75
C GLY A 208 27.36 4.57 -25.50
N GLY A 209 26.16 3.98 -25.37
CA GLY A 209 24.97 4.43 -26.09
C GLY A 209 24.52 5.83 -25.68
N LEU A 210 24.58 6.14 -24.38
CA LEU A 210 24.18 7.44 -23.84
C LEU A 210 25.13 8.57 -24.28
N ARG A 211 26.43 8.25 -24.41
CA ARG A 211 27.46 9.21 -24.87
C ARG A 211 27.36 9.48 -26.37
N THR A 212 27.17 8.43 -27.16
CA THR A 212 27.09 8.53 -28.63
C THR A 212 25.69 8.91 -29.12
N ARG A 213 24.68 8.86 -28.26
CA ARG A 213 23.25 8.98 -28.59
C ARG A 213 22.78 7.98 -29.65
N THR A 214 23.39 6.79 -29.67
CA THR A 214 23.06 5.73 -30.63
C THR A 214 22.94 4.38 -29.95
N ARG A 215 22.02 3.54 -30.41
CA ARG A 215 21.91 2.15 -29.94
C ARG A 215 23.03 1.32 -30.52
N HIS A 216 23.72 0.55 -29.68
CA HIS A 216 24.76 -0.36 -30.13
C HIS A 216 24.15 -1.47 -31.03
N PRO A 217 24.80 -1.87 -32.14
CA PRO A 217 24.24 -2.85 -33.09
C PRO A 217 23.83 -4.19 -32.45
N TRP A 218 24.53 -4.62 -31.39
CA TRP A 218 24.14 -5.80 -30.60
C TRP A 218 22.73 -5.66 -30.01
N VAL A 219 22.42 -4.50 -29.43
CA VAL A 219 21.13 -4.20 -28.79
C VAL A 219 20.03 -4.14 -29.86
N THR A 220 20.29 -3.45 -30.97
CA THR A 220 19.37 -3.38 -32.11
C THR A 220 19.04 -4.78 -32.66
N ALA A 221 20.06 -5.61 -32.91
CA ALA A 221 19.87 -6.97 -33.40
C ALA A 221 19.11 -7.88 -32.42
N PHE A 222 19.23 -7.63 -31.11
CA PHE A 222 18.51 -8.37 -30.08
C PHE A 222 17.00 -8.11 -30.14
N PHE A 223 16.58 -6.84 -30.29
CA PHE A 223 15.17 -6.46 -30.29
C PHE A 223 14.48 -6.64 -31.64
N GLU A 224 15.11 -6.26 -32.76
CA GLU A 224 14.50 -6.38 -34.10
C GLU A 224 14.20 -7.83 -34.49
N LYS A 225 14.95 -8.79 -33.94
CA LYS A 225 14.77 -10.22 -34.20
C LYS A 225 13.91 -10.92 -33.14
N ALA A 226 13.28 -10.19 -32.21
CA ALA A 226 12.49 -10.79 -31.13
C ALA A 226 11.36 -11.70 -31.65
N MET A 227 10.56 -11.24 -32.62
CA MET A 227 9.50 -12.04 -33.23
C MET A 227 10.04 -13.33 -33.89
N LEU A 228 11.12 -13.23 -34.67
CA LEU A 228 11.73 -14.40 -35.32
C LEU A 228 12.23 -15.42 -34.29
N ARG A 229 12.85 -14.98 -33.20
CA ARG A 229 13.26 -15.89 -32.11
C ARG A 229 12.06 -16.55 -31.46
N THR A 230 10.99 -15.81 -31.18
CA THR A 230 9.75 -16.37 -30.64
C THR A 230 9.17 -17.42 -31.57
N ILE A 231 9.11 -17.15 -32.88
CA ILE A 231 8.69 -18.13 -33.89
C ILE A 231 9.54 -19.40 -33.79
N LEU A 232 10.88 -19.28 -33.77
CA LEU A 232 11.76 -20.45 -33.68
C LEU A 232 11.52 -21.26 -32.40
N ILE A 233 11.40 -20.60 -31.25
CA ILE A 233 11.13 -21.25 -29.96
C ILE A 233 9.80 -21.99 -30.01
N GLN A 234 8.72 -21.33 -30.49
CA GLN A 234 7.41 -21.96 -30.57
C GLN A 234 7.39 -23.13 -31.56
N MET A 235 8.07 -23.02 -32.70
CA MET A 235 8.20 -24.13 -33.67
C MET A 235 8.87 -25.37 -33.05
N PHE A 236 9.84 -25.18 -32.14
CA PHE A 236 10.42 -26.27 -31.36
C PHE A 236 9.44 -26.79 -30.29
N SER A 237 8.70 -25.91 -29.62
CA SER A 237 7.74 -26.26 -28.56
C SER A 237 6.50 -27.00 -29.06
N LEU A 238 6.14 -26.89 -30.35
CA LEU A 238 5.02 -27.62 -30.96
C LEU A 238 5.27 -29.15 -31.07
N LYS A 239 6.49 -29.63 -30.79
CA LYS A 239 6.88 -31.06 -30.81
C LYS A 239 6.54 -31.81 -32.10
N ILE A 240 6.41 -31.10 -33.22
CA ILE A 240 6.18 -31.71 -34.55
C ILE A 240 7.54 -32.21 -35.06
N PRO A 241 7.76 -33.54 -35.24
CA PRO A 241 9.09 -34.10 -35.52
C PRO A 241 9.71 -33.58 -36.82
N ILE A 242 8.91 -33.47 -37.87
CA ILE A 242 9.36 -32.97 -39.20
C ILE A 242 9.74 -31.49 -39.11
N LEU A 243 8.93 -30.69 -38.41
CA LEU A 243 9.18 -29.26 -38.24
C LEU A 243 10.45 -29.03 -37.41
N SER A 244 10.60 -29.74 -36.29
CA SER A 244 11.81 -29.70 -35.45
C SER A 244 13.07 -30.07 -36.24
N PHE A 245 13.00 -31.11 -37.06
CA PHE A 245 14.10 -31.53 -37.93
C PHE A 245 14.47 -30.45 -38.96
N LEU A 246 13.49 -29.88 -39.67
CA LEU A 246 13.70 -28.80 -40.65
C LEU A 246 14.29 -27.56 -40.00
N VAL A 247 13.76 -27.15 -38.84
CA VAL A 247 14.27 -26.01 -38.08
C VAL A 247 15.72 -26.27 -37.65
N GLN A 248 16.03 -27.45 -37.10
CA GLN A 248 17.37 -27.77 -36.61
C GLN A 248 18.41 -27.91 -37.74
N ARG A 249 18.03 -28.45 -38.90
CA ARG A 249 18.97 -28.71 -40.02
C ARG A 249 19.12 -27.55 -40.99
N ILE A 250 18.08 -26.73 -41.17
CA ILE A 250 18.06 -25.65 -42.15
C ILE A 250 18.11 -24.30 -41.45
N ILE A 251 17.17 -24.04 -40.54
CA ILE A 251 16.95 -22.70 -39.99
C ILE A 251 18.00 -22.33 -38.92
N VAL A 252 18.33 -23.23 -38.00
CA VAL A 252 19.32 -22.98 -36.93
C VAL A 252 20.73 -22.71 -37.46
N PRO A 253 21.28 -23.45 -38.45
CA PRO A 253 22.59 -23.13 -39.02
C PRO A 253 22.60 -21.80 -39.79
N MET A 254 21.54 -21.48 -40.52
CA MET A 254 21.37 -20.18 -41.19
C MET A 254 21.26 -19.04 -40.18
N ALA A 255 20.54 -19.25 -39.08
CA ALA A 255 20.40 -18.31 -37.98
C ALA A 255 21.73 -18.11 -37.23
N LYS A 256 22.48 -19.18 -36.91
CA LYS A 256 23.83 -19.08 -36.31
C LYS A 256 24.80 -18.27 -37.17
N LYS A 257 24.69 -18.34 -38.51
CA LYS A 257 25.51 -17.57 -39.44
C LYS A 257 25.06 -16.10 -39.59
N ARG A 258 23.81 -15.77 -39.22
CA ARG A 258 23.19 -14.42 -39.31
C ARG A 258 22.93 -13.75 -37.95
N ILE A 259 23.14 -14.46 -36.84
CA ILE A 259 23.07 -13.97 -35.46
C ILE A 259 24.51 -13.86 -34.96
N GLY A 260 25.19 -12.76 -35.30
CA GLY A 260 26.25 -12.21 -34.47
C GLY A 260 25.68 -11.00 -33.71
N PRO A 261 26.08 -10.71 -32.45
CA PRO A 261 27.25 -11.22 -31.73
C PRO A 261 26.95 -11.71 -30.28
N ILE A 262 26.63 -13.00 -30.08
CA ILE A 262 26.84 -13.65 -28.75
C ILE A 262 28.34 -13.62 -28.39
N SER A 263 29.22 -13.54 -29.40
CA SER A 263 30.66 -13.35 -29.22
C SER A 263 31.01 -12.04 -28.52
N TYR A 264 30.33 -10.92 -28.81
CA TYR A 264 30.71 -9.61 -28.26
C TYR A 264 30.60 -9.58 -26.73
N THR A 265 29.48 -10.04 -26.17
CA THR A 265 29.31 -10.08 -24.72
C THR A 265 30.21 -11.15 -24.09
N LYS A 266 30.38 -12.29 -24.76
CA LYS A 266 31.32 -13.35 -24.35
C LYS A 266 32.76 -12.83 -24.23
N ASP A 267 33.25 -12.12 -25.24
CA ASP A 267 34.62 -11.58 -25.27
C ASP A 267 34.81 -10.53 -24.16
N LYS A 268 33.80 -9.68 -23.92
CA LYS A 268 33.82 -8.72 -22.80
C LYS A 268 33.83 -9.41 -21.44
N ILE A 269 33.02 -10.45 -21.24
CA ILE A 269 32.98 -11.22 -19.99
C ILE A 269 34.34 -11.87 -19.72
N LEU A 270 34.91 -12.56 -20.71
CA LEU A 270 36.21 -13.22 -20.58
C LEU A 270 37.32 -12.22 -20.27
N LYS A 271 37.40 -11.13 -21.05
CA LYS A 271 38.33 -10.03 -20.79
C LYS A 271 38.19 -9.48 -19.37
N ARG A 272 36.96 -9.30 -18.88
CA ARG A 272 36.70 -8.77 -17.54
C ARG A 272 37.06 -9.76 -16.44
N MET A 273 36.88 -11.07 -16.67
CA MET A 273 37.26 -12.13 -15.72
C MET A 273 38.78 -12.22 -15.53
N GLU A 274 39.56 -11.94 -16.58
CA GLU A 274 41.02 -11.90 -16.51
C GLU A 274 41.55 -10.64 -15.81
N GLN A 275 40.74 -9.58 -15.72
CA GLN A 275 41.09 -8.33 -15.06
C GLN A 275 40.85 -8.42 -13.55
N GLY A 276 41.91 -8.65 -12.78
CA GLY A 276 41.91 -8.70 -11.30
C GLY A 276 41.73 -7.32 -10.63
N THR A 277 40.63 -6.61 -10.90
CA THR A 277 40.34 -5.28 -10.35
C THR A 277 39.47 -5.34 -9.09
N THR A 278 39.55 -4.29 -8.26
CA THR A 278 38.74 -4.13 -7.03
C THR A 278 37.51 -3.23 -7.22
N ARG A 279 37.19 -2.88 -8.48
CA ARG A 279 36.05 -2.02 -8.83
C ARG A 279 34.76 -2.56 -8.21
N PRO A 280 33.88 -1.73 -7.62
CA PRO A 280 32.62 -2.18 -7.02
C PRO A 280 31.56 -2.50 -8.08
N ASP A 281 31.83 -3.49 -8.94
CA ASP A 281 30.92 -3.99 -9.97
C ASP A 281 30.48 -5.44 -9.69
N PHE A 282 29.45 -5.94 -10.36
CA PHE A 282 28.88 -7.26 -10.08
C PHE A 282 29.92 -8.37 -10.21
N MET A 283 30.76 -8.29 -11.24
CA MET A 283 31.79 -9.29 -11.50
C MET A 283 32.81 -9.36 -10.37
N SER A 284 33.28 -8.21 -9.86
CA SER A 284 34.20 -8.17 -8.73
C SER A 284 33.63 -8.78 -7.47
N TYR A 285 32.33 -8.59 -7.18
CA TYR A 285 31.71 -9.21 -5.99
C TYR A 285 31.55 -10.72 -6.15
N VAL A 286 31.16 -11.18 -7.35
CA VAL A 286 31.02 -12.61 -7.66
C VAL A 286 32.38 -13.31 -7.62
N LEU A 287 33.40 -12.79 -8.32
CA LEU A 287 34.73 -13.40 -8.38
C LEU A 287 35.43 -13.44 -7.01
N ARG A 288 35.21 -12.43 -6.15
CA ARG A 288 35.76 -12.40 -4.78
C ARG A 288 35.26 -13.54 -3.88
N HIS A 289 34.06 -14.04 -4.13
CA HIS A 289 33.42 -15.09 -3.33
C HIS A 289 33.25 -16.37 -4.15
N ASN A 290 34.01 -16.54 -5.24
CA ASN A 290 33.91 -17.71 -6.11
C ASN A 290 34.87 -18.82 -5.64
N ASP A 291 34.50 -19.48 -4.55
CA ASP A 291 35.23 -20.62 -3.94
C ASP A 291 35.06 -21.94 -4.72
N GLU A 292 35.55 -23.07 -4.20
CA GLU A 292 35.42 -24.42 -4.79
C GLU A 292 33.95 -24.85 -5.07
N LYS A 293 32.99 -24.25 -4.36
CA LYS A 293 31.53 -24.39 -4.59
C LYS A 293 30.95 -23.18 -5.34
N GLY A 294 31.75 -22.60 -6.22
CA GLY A 294 31.46 -21.41 -7.02
C GLY A 294 30.68 -21.71 -8.30
N MET A 295 30.56 -20.70 -9.17
CA MET A 295 30.15 -20.86 -10.56
C MET A 295 31.34 -21.17 -11.46
N SER A 296 31.14 -22.09 -12.41
CA SER A 296 32.05 -22.31 -13.53
C SER A 296 32.09 -21.10 -14.46
N ALA A 297 33.16 -20.96 -15.25
CA ALA A 297 33.27 -19.85 -16.22
C ALA A 297 32.11 -19.82 -17.22
N ALA A 298 31.60 -20.99 -17.63
CA ALA A 298 30.43 -21.09 -18.50
C ALA A 298 29.14 -20.62 -17.80
N GLU A 299 28.94 -20.96 -16.52
CA GLU A 299 27.80 -20.48 -15.74
C GLU A 299 27.87 -18.97 -15.50
N ILE A 300 29.06 -18.42 -15.24
CA ILE A 300 29.27 -16.97 -15.13
C ILE A 300 28.90 -16.30 -16.46
N GLN A 301 29.37 -16.83 -17.58
CA GLN A 301 29.08 -16.26 -18.90
C GLN A 301 27.57 -16.21 -19.19
N GLU A 302 26.84 -17.32 -18.99
CA GLU A 302 25.40 -17.38 -19.23
C GLU A 302 24.61 -16.51 -18.23
N THR A 303 25.05 -16.45 -16.98
CA THR A 303 24.42 -15.65 -15.93
C THR A 303 24.62 -14.15 -16.18
N PHE A 304 25.80 -13.70 -16.58
CA PHE A 304 26.06 -12.29 -16.86
C PHE A 304 25.44 -11.82 -18.19
N ASN A 305 25.34 -12.71 -19.19
CA ASN A 305 24.52 -12.44 -20.38
C ASN A 305 23.05 -12.24 -20.01
N LEU A 306 22.51 -13.06 -19.10
CA LEU A 306 21.15 -12.91 -18.59
C LEU A 306 20.98 -11.61 -17.80
N LEU A 307 21.92 -11.25 -16.91
CA LEU A 307 21.86 -10.02 -16.12
C LEU A 307 21.81 -8.77 -17.00
N LEU A 308 22.58 -8.74 -18.09
CA LEU A 308 22.53 -7.66 -19.07
C LEU A 308 21.12 -7.44 -19.60
N ILE A 309 20.47 -8.50 -20.08
CA ILE A 309 19.14 -8.42 -20.68
C ILE A 309 18.08 -8.12 -19.62
N ALA A 310 18.11 -8.83 -18.49
CA ALA A 310 17.11 -8.72 -17.44
C ALA A 310 17.16 -7.36 -16.73
N GLY A 311 18.36 -6.84 -16.45
CA GLY A 311 18.55 -5.58 -15.73
C GLY A 311 18.30 -4.34 -16.59
N SER A 312 18.58 -4.39 -17.89
CA SER A 312 18.39 -3.23 -18.77
C SER A 312 16.93 -3.05 -19.19
N GLU A 313 16.31 -4.10 -19.73
CA GLU A 313 15.01 -3.99 -20.41
C GLU A 313 13.85 -3.78 -19.45
N THR A 314 13.85 -4.47 -18.30
CA THR A 314 12.79 -4.35 -17.29
C THR A 314 12.78 -2.95 -16.67
N THR A 315 13.96 -2.44 -16.31
CA THR A 315 14.16 -1.09 -15.77
C THR A 315 13.80 -0.03 -16.79
N ALA A 316 14.23 -0.16 -18.05
CA ALA A 316 13.88 0.78 -19.10
C ALA A 316 12.38 0.82 -19.37
N THR A 317 11.70 -0.32 -19.37
CA THR A 317 10.24 -0.39 -19.58
C THR A 317 9.49 0.38 -18.49
N PHE A 318 9.90 0.21 -17.23
CA PHE A 318 9.33 0.95 -16.11
C PHE A 318 9.58 2.46 -16.23
N LEU A 319 10.82 2.86 -16.51
CA LEU A 319 11.21 4.27 -16.66
C LEU A 319 10.49 4.94 -17.84
N ALA A 320 10.31 4.23 -18.96
CA ALA A 320 9.59 4.72 -20.12
C ALA A 320 8.10 4.90 -19.84
N GLY A 321 7.47 4.00 -19.08
CA GLY A 321 6.06 4.09 -18.72
C GLY A 321 5.74 5.14 -17.65
N PHE A 322 6.75 5.67 -16.95
CA PHE A 322 6.57 6.59 -15.83
C PHE A 322 5.73 7.85 -16.14
N PRO A 323 5.88 8.55 -17.29
CA PRO A 323 5.03 9.71 -17.60
C PRO A 323 3.52 9.40 -17.56
N LYS A 324 3.13 8.12 -17.67
CA LYS A 324 1.74 7.65 -17.55
C LYS A 324 1.39 7.03 -16.18
N ILE A 325 2.36 6.68 -15.34
CA ILE A 325 2.13 5.92 -14.09
C ILE A 325 2.38 6.83 -12.88
N SER A 326 1.33 7.16 -12.12
CA SER A 326 1.37 8.17 -11.05
C SER A 326 1.72 7.66 -9.64
N THR A 327 2.18 6.42 -9.47
CA THR A 327 2.46 5.87 -8.13
C THR A 327 3.56 4.83 -8.16
N ILE A 328 4.58 5.02 -7.32
CA ILE A 328 5.59 4.01 -6.98
C ILE A 328 5.32 3.62 -5.53
N ALA A 329 5.00 2.35 -5.27
CA ALA A 329 4.89 1.83 -3.91
C ALA A 329 6.30 1.65 -3.33
N ASP A 330 6.52 2.20 -2.14
CA ASP A 330 7.69 1.94 -1.31
C ASP A 330 7.47 0.63 -0.55
N ASP A 331 8.38 -0.34 -0.65
CA ASP A 331 8.62 -1.30 0.44
C ASP A 331 9.92 -2.14 0.33
N ASP A 332 10.69 -2.11 -0.77
CA ASP A 332 11.99 -2.81 -0.83
C ASP A 332 13.08 -2.07 -1.64
N ILE A 333 14.32 -2.05 -1.13
CA ILE A 333 15.52 -1.52 -1.82
C ILE A 333 16.15 -2.65 -2.65
N SER A 334 15.79 -2.73 -3.93
CA SER A 334 16.53 -3.52 -4.93
C SER A 334 17.39 -2.62 -5.81
N LEU A 335 18.38 -3.16 -6.52
CA LEU A 335 19.17 -2.39 -7.50
C LEU A 335 18.26 -1.68 -8.51
N ALA A 336 17.28 -2.41 -9.06
CA ALA A 336 16.32 -1.85 -10.00
C ALA A 336 15.57 -0.67 -9.37
N MET A 337 15.11 -0.79 -8.12
CA MET A 337 14.46 0.32 -7.42
C MET A 337 15.40 1.49 -7.15
N ALA A 338 16.67 1.24 -6.82
CA ALA A 338 17.67 2.29 -6.62
C ALA A 338 17.96 3.05 -7.93
N GLU A 339 18.20 2.32 -9.01
CA GLU A 339 18.38 2.86 -10.37
C GLU A 339 17.14 3.66 -10.80
N MET A 340 15.94 3.08 -10.68
CA MET A 340 14.67 3.72 -11.04
C MET A 340 14.44 4.99 -10.23
N LYS A 341 14.60 4.93 -8.89
CA LYS A 341 14.38 6.08 -8.01
C LYS A 341 15.36 7.22 -8.32
N LEU A 342 16.64 6.92 -8.50
CA LEU A 342 17.65 7.94 -8.77
C LEU A 342 17.41 8.61 -10.12
N VAL A 343 17.19 7.81 -11.17
CA VAL A 343 16.89 8.31 -12.52
C VAL A 343 15.63 9.16 -12.50
N LEU A 344 14.52 8.65 -11.95
CA LEU A 344 13.25 9.37 -11.90
C LEU A 344 13.34 10.64 -11.05
N ALA A 345 13.96 10.59 -9.87
CA ALA A 345 14.11 11.75 -9.01
C ALA A 345 14.87 12.86 -9.74
N LYS A 346 15.98 12.54 -10.41
CA LYS A 346 16.78 13.52 -11.16
C LYS A 346 16.05 14.05 -12.38
N ILE A 347 15.34 13.18 -13.10
CA ILE A 347 14.53 13.59 -14.25
C ILE A 347 13.40 14.55 -13.81
N LEU A 348 12.57 14.14 -12.85
CA LEU A 348 11.45 14.93 -12.32
C LEU A 348 11.87 16.23 -11.63
N PHE A 349 13.06 16.23 -11.04
CA PHE A 349 13.60 17.42 -10.39
C PHE A 349 14.03 18.48 -11.41
N ASN A 350 14.54 18.06 -12.57
CA ASN A 350 15.10 18.97 -13.57
C ASN A 350 14.14 19.31 -14.71
N PHE A 351 13.17 18.44 -15.02
CA PHE A 351 12.38 18.54 -16.25
C PHE A 351 10.88 18.39 -16.04
N GLU A 352 10.12 19.14 -16.82
CA GLU A 352 8.69 18.95 -17.06
C GLU A 352 8.50 18.25 -18.41
N PHE A 353 7.55 17.31 -18.45
CA PHE A 353 7.25 16.49 -19.62
C PHE A 353 5.85 16.77 -20.12
N GLU A 354 5.71 16.94 -21.44
CA GLU A 354 4.44 17.08 -22.13
C GLU A 354 4.38 16.01 -23.23
N LEU A 355 3.35 15.17 -23.25
CA LEU A 355 3.19 14.15 -24.28
C LEU A 355 2.92 14.83 -25.62
N VAL A 356 3.53 14.34 -26.70
CA VAL A 356 3.26 14.86 -28.05
C VAL A 356 1.87 14.44 -28.52
N ASP A 357 1.45 13.21 -28.21
CA ASP A 357 0.10 12.70 -28.47
C ASP A 357 -0.48 12.12 -27.18
N GLU A 358 -1.39 12.86 -26.54
CA GLU A 358 -2.08 12.42 -25.32
C GLU A 358 -3.11 11.32 -25.59
N LYS A 359 -3.55 11.14 -26.84
CA LYS A 359 -4.59 10.16 -27.22
C LYS A 359 -4.00 8.78 -27.53
N GLU A 360 -2.70 8.68 -27.76
CA GLU A 360 -2.06 7.40 -28.04
C GLU A 360 -2.03 6.51 -26.79
N ASP A 361 -2.68 5.35 -26.85
CA ASP A 361 -2.58 4.34 -25.79
C ASP A 361 -1.25 3.58 -25.87
N TRP A 362 -0.20 4.20 -25.34
CA TRP A 362 1.12 3.60 -25.21
C TRP A 362 1.13 2.26 -24.45
N LEU A 363 0.14 1.95 -23.60
CA LEU A 363 0.06 0.65 -22.92
C LEU A 363 -0.40 -0.46 -23.88
N GLU A 364 -0.99 -0.11 -25.03
CA GLU A 364 -1.36 -1.06 -26.06
C GLU A 364 -0.13 -1.46 -26.90
N GLN A 365 0.57 -2.49 -26.42
CA GLN A 365 1.76 -3.03 -27.08
C GLN A 365 1.68 -4.56 -27.24
N ASP A 366 2.48 -5.07 -28.16
CA ASP A 366 2.68 -6.51 -28.33
C ASP A 366 3.76 -7.00 -27.36
N THR A 367 3.54 -8.16 -26.76
CA THR A 367 4.39 -8.80 -25.75
C THR A 367 4.89 -10.13 -26.27
N TYR A 368 6.21 -10.24 -26.47
CA TYR A 368 6.89 -11.49 -26.75
C TYR A 368 7.46 -12.05 -25.44
N THR A 369 8.80 -12.14 -25.32
CA THR A 369 9.46 -12.30 -24.03
C THR A 369 9.45 -11.00 -23.22
N PHE A 370 9.54 -9.86 -23.91
CA PHE A 370 9.42 -8.51 -23.38
C PHE A 370 8.43 -7.72 -24.24
N TRP A 371 8.05 -6.52 -23.80
CA TRP A 371 7.24 -5.62 -24.61
C TRP A 371 8.00 -5.16 -25.85
N SER A 372 7.33 -5.17 -27.00
CA SER A 372 7.78 -4.44 -28.17
C SER A 372 7.39 -2.97 -28.00
N LYS A 373 8.22 -2.23 -27.24
CA LYS A 373 7.94 -0.85 -26.85
C LYS A 373 7.80 0.07 -28.07
N LYS A 374 6.67 0.77 -28.15
CA LYS A 374 6.48 1.88 -29.09
C LYS A 374 7.29 3.10 -28.63
N PRO A 375 7.77 3.96 -29.54
CA PRO A 375 8.37 5.24 -29.16
C PRO A 375 7.44 6.05 -28.27
N LEU A 376 7.95 6.63 -27.18
CA LEU A 376 7.18 7.55 -26.33
C LEU A 376 7.70 8.97 -26.52
N LEU A 377 7.04 9.71 -27.42
CA LEU A 377 7.46 11.05 -27.81
C LEU A 377 6.99 12.09 -26.79
N VAL A 378 7.93 12.81 -26.21
CA VAL A 378 7.68 13.88 -25.23
C VAL A 378 8.37 15.17 -25.64
N LYS A 379 7.75 16.30 -25.33
CA LYS A 379 8.41 17.60 -25.27
C LYS A 379 8.93 17.80 -23.85
N ILE A 380 10.20 18.21 -23.76
CA ILE A 380 10.88 18.40 -22.48
C ILE A 380 11.09 19.89 -22.26
N ARG A 381 10.80 20.36 -21.05
CA ARG A 381 11.08 21.73 -20.62
C ARG A 381 11.97 21.71 -19.38
N ASP A 382 13.06 22.48 -19.39
CA ASP A 382 13.89 22.67 -18.20
C ASP A 382 13.11 23.48 -17.14
N VAL A 383 13.09 22.99 -15.91
CA VAL A 383 12.38 23.61 -14.77
C VAL A 383 13.24 24.69 -14.10
N LYS A 384 14.53 24.83 -14.45
CA LYS A 384 15.42 25.91 -13.98
C LYS A 384 14.98 27.28 -14.51
N GLY A 385 13.96 27.80 -13.85
CA GLY A 385 13.42 29.15 -14.03
C GLY A 385 12.18 29.38 -13.16
N ARG A 386 11.36 28.34 -12.92
CA ARG A 386 10.13 28.46 -12.12
C ARG A 386 10.28 28.04 -10.68
N ARG A 387 11.18 27.10 -10.38
CA ARG A 387 11.54 26.79 -8.99
C ARG A 387 12.68 27.71 -8.55
N LYS A 388 12.39 29.02 -8.44
CA LYS A 388 13.03 29.79 -7.37
C LYS A 388 12.62 29.03 -6.11
N ARG A 389 13.53 28.23 -5.56
CA ARG A 389 13.40 27.79 -4.17
C ARG A 389 13.08 29.09 -3.45
N ARG A 390 11.87 29.24 -2.88
CA ARG A 390 11.70 30.20 -1.80
C ARG A 390 12.69 29.67 -0.77
N LYS A 391 13.91 30.21 -0.77
CA LYS A 391 14.76 30.04 0.39
C LYS A 391 13.91 30.67 1.47
N LYS A 392 13.84 30.04 2.63
CA LYS A 392 13.17 30.58 3.83
C LYS A 392 13.75 31.94 4.29
N CYS A 393 14.58 32.58 3.45
CA CYS A 393 15.48 33.69 3.72
C CYS A 393 15.29 34.82 2.69
N ASP A 394 14.35 34.69 1.74
CA ASP A 394 14.01 35.77 0.81
C ASP A 394 12.99 36.75 1.44
N GLU A 395 12.49 36.41 2.63
CA GLU A 395 11.94 37.38 3.58
C GLU A 395 13.10 38.26 4.03
N THR A 396 13.15 39.51 3.54
CA THR A 396 13.92 40.54 4.24
C THR A 396 13.46 40.48 5.70
N PRO A 397 14.35 40.28 6.68
CA PRO A 397 13.93 40.24 8.07
C PRO A 397 13.23 41.56 8.36
N GLU A 398 12.03 41.51 8.90
CA GLU A 398 11.51 42.69 9.59
C GLU A 398 12.57 43.06 10.63
N LYS A 399 13.12 44.28 10.54
CA LYS A 399 14.01 44.79 11.58
C LYS A 399 13.24 44.66 12.88
N CYS A 400 13.74 43.82 13.79
CA CYS A 400 13.20 43.72 15.13
C CYS A 400 13.16 45.14 15.72
N GLN A 401 11.96 45.69 15.88
CA GLN A 401 11.74 46.99 16.53
C GLN A 401 11.86 46.83 18.04
N ASN A 402 12.99 46.29 18.53
CA ASN A 402 13.23 46.00 19.94
C ASN A 402 12.04 45.29 20.62
N CYS A 403 11.63 44.14 20.08
CA CYS A 403 10.66 43.30 20.75
C CYS A 403 11.28 42.74 22.03
N MET A 404 11.07 43.43 23.15
CA MET A 404 11.45 42.95 24.48
C MET A 404 10.45 41.88 24.92
N ARG A 405 10.75 40.63 24.61
CA ARG A 405 10.21 39.47 25.33
C ARG A 405 11.36 38.81 26.10
N ASN A 406 11.28 38.90 27.43
CA ASN A 406 12.04 38.12 28.42
C ASN A 406 13.53 38.46 28.62
N ASP A 407 13.96 39.72 28.52
CA ASP A 407 15.34 40.15 28.84
C ASP A 407 16.46 39.35 28.15
N LEU A 408 16.15 38.69 27.03
CA LEU A 408 17.13 38.03 26.18
C LEU A 408 17.50 38.99 25.05
N GLU A 409 18.77 39.39 25.04
CA GLU A 409 19.33 40.19 23.95
C GLU A 409 19.32 39.37 22.65
N CYS A 410 18.71 39.92 21.60
CA CYS A 410 18.62 39.25 20.31
C CYS A 410 19.97 39.34 19.57
N LEU A 411 20.90 38.44 19.91
CA LEU A 411 22.17 38.30 19.20
C LEU A 411 22.00 37.31 18.04
N TRP A 412 21.84 37.84 16.83
CA TRP A 412 21.95 37.04 15.61
C TRP A 412 23.39 36.60 15.39
N PRO A 413 23.65 35.36 14.96
CA PRO A 413 25.01 34.89 14.75
C PRO A 413 25.70 35.74 13.67
N SER A 414 26.93 36.21 13.95
CA SER A 414 27.71 36.93 12.95
C SER A 414 28.01 36.04 11.75
N LYS A 415 28.32 36.64 10.59
CA LYS A 415 28.66 35.92 9.35
C LYS A 415 29.80 34.89 9.52
N GLU A 416 30.58 34.98 10.59
CA GLU A 416 31.68 34.05 10.89
C GLU A 416 31.20 32.71 11.49
N SER A 417 30.00 32.65 12.07
CA SER A 417 29.47 31.44 12.70
C SER A 417 28.89 30.42 11.71
N GLN A 418 28.84 30.75 10.40
CA GLN A 418 28.29 29.91 9.33
C GLN A 418 29.33 28.97 8.68
N LYS A 419 30.33 28.49 9.44
CA LYS A 419 31.18 27.39 8.95
C LYS A 419 30.53 26.04 9.29
N ASP A 420 30.31 25.26 8.24
CA ASP A 420 29.58 23.98 8.18
C ASP A 420 30.02 23.00 9.30
N ARG A 421 29.08 22.64 10.18
CA ARG A 421 29.31 21.73 11.33
C ARG A 421 29.62 20.29 10.91
N ARG A 422 29.57 19.95 9.62
CA ARG A 422 29.82 18.59 9.10
C ARG A 422 31.29 18.18 9.02
N HIS A 423 32.24 19.08 9.30
CA HIS A 423 33.68 18.79 9.20
C HIS A 423 34.48 18.79 10.53
N LEU A 424 33.83 18.88 11.69
CA LEU A 424 34.53 18.75 12.97
C LEU A 424 34.64 17.28 13.40
N LYS A 425 35.81 16.66 13.18
CA LYS A 425 36.20 15.38 13.81
C LYS A 425 36.04 15.50 15.33
N ARG A 426 35.19 14.65 15.92
CA ARG A 426 35.05 14.51 17.39
C ARG A 426 36.41 14.13 17.99
N LYS A 427 37.07 15.07 18.65
CA LYS A 427 38.04 14.75 19.71
C LYS A 427 37.27 14.59 21.00
N ILE A 428 37.27 13.37 21.53
CA ILE A 428 36.80 13.07 22.89
C ILE A 428 37.90 13.59 23.83
N HIS A 429 37.56 14.57 24.67
CA HIS A 429 38.30 14.81 25.90
C HIS A 429 37.32 14.73 27.07
N ALA A 430 37.58 13.76 27.93
CA ALA A 430 37.03 13.66 29.27
C ALA A 430 37.44 14.88 30.10
N LEU A 431 36.57 15.36 30.99
CA LEU A 431 36.98 16.08 32.17
C LEU A 431 35.93 15.99 33.28
N ASP A 432 36.48 15.79 34.46
CA ASP A 432 35.92 15.34 35.71
C ASP A 432 35.07 16.38 36.46
N SER A 433 34.46 15.83 37.51
CA SER A 433 33.66 16.40 38.58
C SER A 433 34.31 17.48 39.45
N THR A 434 33.42 18.12 40.22
CA THR A 434 33.58 18.84 41.52
C THR A 434 33.56 20.37 41.48
N THR A 435 32.52 20.98 42.07
CA THR A 435 32.58 21.68 43.38
C THR A 435 31.22 22.29 43.75
N VAL A 436 30.96 22.29 45.05
CA VAL A 436 29.76 22.71 45.80
C VAL A 436 29.95 24.16 46.26
N ASP A 437 28.88 24.97 46.35
CA ASP A 437 28.66 25.80 47.56
C ASP A 437 27.29 26.48 47.67
N SER A 438 26.87 26.61 48.93
CA SER A 438 25.60 27.09 49.48
C SER A 438 25.70 28.51 50.06
N ASN A 439 24.64 29.33 50.05
CA ASN A 439 24.08 29.97 51.27
C ASN A 439 22.86 30.89 51.08
N LYS A 440 22.21 31.15 52.22
CA LYS A 440 20.86 31.66 52.50
C LYS A 440 20.76 33.17 52.89
N ASN A 441 19.52 33.69 52.78
CA ASN A 441 18.75 34.54 53.74
C ASN A 441 18.69 36.09 53.68
N HIS A 442 17.47 36.54 54.06
CA HIS A 442 16.96 37.85 54.57
C HIS A 442 16.55 38.93 53.54
N VAL A 443 15.29 39.40 53.39
CA VAL A 443 14.12 39.81 54.24
C VAL A 443 14.11 41.30 54.62
N GLN A 444 12.95 41.95 54.33
CA GLN A 444 12.39 43.24 54.83
C GLN A 444 13.02 44.54 54.31
N ALA A 445 12.33 45.68 54.17
CA ALA A 445 10.93 46.10 54.06
C ALA A 445 10.93 47.65 54.00
N LEU A 446 9.90 48.26 53.36
CA LEU A 446 9.32 49.63 53.47
C LEU A 446 9.10 50.21 52.06
N ALA A 447 7.89 50.34 51.51
CA ALA A 447 6.67 51.04 51.96
C ALA A 447 6.79 52.58 51.92
N LEU A 448 6.12 53.22 50.94
CA LEU A 448 4.91 54.05 51.12
C LEU A 448 4.63 54.99 49.91
N VAL A 449 3.37 54.94 49.43
CA VAL A 449 2.50 56.08 49.02
C VAL A 449 2.84 56.74 47.64
N THR A 450 1.96 56.86 46.64
CA THR A 450 0.50 56.64 46.49
C THR A 450 0.09 56.66 45.01
N SER A 451 -1.06 56.03 44.74
CA SER A 451 -2.08 56.35 43.71
C SER A 451 -1.75 56.13 42.23
N SER A 452 -1.98 54.91 41.73
CA SER A 452 -3.22 54.56 41.00
C SER A 452 -3.12 53.12 40.45
N SER A 453 -4.00 52.25 40.97
CA SER A 453 -4.18 50.84 40.63
C SER A 453 -5.66 50.64 40.19
N PRO A 454 -6.09 49.48 39.62
CA PRO A 454 -5.45 48.17 39.72
C PRO A 454 -4.96 47.56 38.40
N LYS A 455 -3.69 47.17 38.41
CA LYS A 455 -3.20 45.94 37.77
C LYS A 455 -3.32 44.78 38.76
N SER A 456 -3.70 43.60 38.27
CA SER A 456 -3.54 42.27 38.88
C SER A 456 -3.78 41.29 37.72
N THR A 457 -2.81 40.72 36.99
CA THR A 457 -1.62 39.94 37.39
C THR A 457 -1.90 38.96 38.53
N ALA A 458 -2.49 37.84 38.15
CA ALA A 458 -2.14 36.52 38.65
C ALA A 458 -1.70 35.70 37.43
N LYS A 459 -0.75 34.79 37.44
CA LYS A 459 0.22 34.24 38.39
C LYS A 459 1.10 33.34 37.50
N HIS A 460 2.26 32.92 37.99
CA HIS A 460 2.83 31.64 37.57
C HIS A 460 1.71 30.61 37.42
N VAL A 461 1.45 30.14 36.19
CA VAL A 461 0.75 28.85 36.05
C VAL A 461 1.85 27.83 36.10
N GLU A 462 1.92 27.18 37.26
CA GLU A 462 2.63 25.94 37.46
C GLU A 462 2.50 25.05 36.23
N PHE A 463 3.62 24.49 35.78
CA PHE A 463 3.71 23.46 34.75
C PHE A 463 3.13 22.10 35.24
N ASN A 464 2.14 22.13 36.13
CA ASN A 464 1.51 20.99 36.81
C ASN A 464 -0.04 20.98 36.72
N ALA A 465 -0.67 21.79 35.84
CA ALA A 465 -2.13 21.92 35.82
C ALA A 465 -2.87 21.15 34.70
N ILE A 466 -2.19 20.53 33.73
CA ILE A 466 -2.86 19.93 32.54
C ILE A 466 -3.57 18.59 32.85
N ALA A 467 -3.45 18.09 34.09
CA ALA A 467 -4.06 16.83 34.48
C ALA A 467 -5.23 16.98 35.47
N ARG A 468 -5.80 18.18 35.65
CA ARG A 468 -7.10 18.34 36.31
C ARG A 468 -8.19 18.57 35.29
N THR A 469 -8.64 17.49 34.64
CA THR A 469 -9.98 17.43 34.05
C THR A 469 -10.91 16.79 35.07
N ASP A 470 -11.23 17.54 36.12
CA ASP A 470 -12.15 17.12 37.18
C ASP A 470 -13.62 17.34 36.81
N THR A 471 -13.95 17.80 35.59
CA THR A 471 -15.36 17.90 35.17
C THR A 471 -15.95 16.51 35.03
N PRO A 472 -16.87 16.10 35.93
CA PRO A 472 -17.58 14.84 35.80
C PRO A 472 -18.42 14.87 34.53
N LEU A 473 -18.61 13.73 33.87
CA LEU A 473 -19.55 13.59 32.74
C LEU A 473 -20.96 14.12 33.09
N SER A 474 -21.30 14.18 34.38
CA SER A 474 -22.58 14.64 34.91
C SER A 474 -22.79 16.16 34.98
N GLU A 475 -21.76 17.00 34.83
CA GLU A 475 -21.86 18.46 35.03
C GLU A 475 -22.20 19.28 33.76
N VAL A 476 -22.09 18.72 32.56
CA VAL A 476 -22.45 19.44 31.31
C VAL A 476 -23.84 19.02 30.85
N LYS A 477 -24.90 19.52 31.51
CA LYS A 477 -26.28 19.28 31.07
C LYS A 477 -26.74 20.34 30.08
N HIS A 478 -26.38 20.19 28.81
CA HIS A 478 -27.03 20.93 27.72
C HIS A 478 -28.22 20.11 27.21
N LYS A 479 -29.45 20.47 27.60
CA LYS A 479 -30.64 19.89 26.98
C LYS A 479 -30.85 20.47 25.59
N TRP A 480 -31.39 19.66 24.68
CA TRP A 480 -31.86 20.13 23.37
C TRP A 480 -32.75 21.37 23.55
N PRO A 481 -32.47 22.49 22.85
CA PRO A 481 -33.30 23.68 22.93
C PRO A 481 -34.76 23.34 22.59
N SER A 482 -35.70 23.86 23.38
CA SER A 482 -37.14 23.52 23.27
C SER A 482 -37.78 23.85 21.93
N TRP A 483 -37.17 24.74 21.14
CA TRP A 483 -37.59 25.12 19.79
C TRP A 483 -36.98 24.23 18.68
N ILE A 484 -35.99 23.39 19.02
CA ILE A 484 -35.42 22.37 18.13
C ILE A 484 -36.13 21.03 18.31
N LEU A 485 -36.70 20.78 19.50
CA LEU A 485 -37.52 19.60 19.75
C LEU A 485 -38.76 19.65 18.85
N PRO A 486 -38.97 18.67 17.95
CA PRO A 486 -40.20 18.63 17.16
C PRO A 486 -41.39 18.57 18.12
N ARG A 487 -42.42 19.36 17.84
CA ARG A 487 -43.72 19.20 18.51
C ARG A 487 -44.12 17.74 18.31
N VAL A 488 -44.36 17.00 19.39
CA VAL A 488 -44.78 15.60 19.33
C VAL A 488 -46.17 15.53 18.70
N GLU A 489 -46.24 15.66 17.39
CA GLU A 489 -47.19 14.90 16.59
C GLU A 489 -46.51 13.54 16.42
N GLU A 490 -47.17 12.49 16.89
CA GLU A 490 -46.80 11.13 16.53
C GLU A 490 -46.71 11.09 15.00
N VAL A 491 -45.49 11.15 14.48
CA VAL A 491 -45.23 10.76 13.10
C VAL A 491 -45.53 9.27 13.10
N SER A 492 -46.77 8.95 12.78
CA SER A 492 -47.14 7.64 12.30
C SER A 492 -46.16 7.35 11.18
N VAL A 493 -45.24 6.42 11.45
CA VAL A 493 -44.46 5.81 10.38
C VAL A 493 -45.53 5.13 9.53
N SER A 494 -45.93 5.80 8.43
CA SER A 494 -46.82 5.22 7.44
C SER A 494 -46.20 3.89 7.03
N PRO A 495 -46.93 2.77 7.08
CA PRO A 495 -46.48 1.52 6.46
C PRO A 495 -46.35 1.64 4.93
N ASP A 496 -46.83 2.76 4.38
CA ASP A 496 -46.99 2.98 2.95
C ASP A 496 -45.81 3.73 2.34
N PHE A 497 -44.62 3.15 2.46
CA PHE A 497 -43.62 3.19 1.39
C PHE A 497 -42.93 1.83 1.28
N THR A 498 -43.74 0.78 1.26
CA THR A 498 -43.45 -0.49 0.57
C THR A 498 -43.48 -0.27 -0.95
N GLY A 499 -42.71 0.71 -1.43
CA GLY A 499 -42.42 0.83 -2.85
C GLY A 499 -41.36 -0.20 -3.18
N ASP A 500 -41.69 -1.15 -4.05
CA ASP A 500 -40.85 -2.21 -4.61
C ASP A 500 -39.52 -1.72 -5.22
N HIS A 501 -38.59 -1.22 -4.41
CA HIS A 501 -37.17 -1.30 -4.71
C HIS A 501 -36.64 -2.61 -4.12
N THR A 502 -37.27 -3.70 -4.57
CA THR A 502 -36.74 -5.04 -4.41
C THR A 502 -35.32 -5.08 -4.95
N ILE A 503 -34.51 -6.00 -4.42
CA ILE A 503 -33.17 -6.38 -4.90
C ILE A 503 -33.15 -6.57 -6.44
N ALA A 504 -34.31 -6.82 -7.08
CA ALA A 504 -34.51 -6.86 -8.52
C ALA A 504 -34.35 -5.51 -9.25
N GLY A 505 -34.72 -4.38 -8.64
CA GLY A 505 -34.54 -3.03 -9.22
C GLY A 505 -33.07 -2.61 -9.26
N LEU A 506 -32.32 -2.87 -8.19
CA LEU A 506 -30.85 -2.71 -8.17
C LEU A 506 -30.16 -3.71 -9.11
N GLY A 507 -30.70 -4.92 -9.26
CA GLY A 507 -30.29 -5.89 -10.27
C GLY A 507 -30.48 -5.37 -11.71
N GLN A 508 -31.59 -4.67 -12.00
CA GLN A 508 -31.82 -4.02 -13.30
C GLN A 508 -30.88 -2.81 -13.53
N VAL A 509 -30.58 -2.02 -12.50
CA VAL A 509 -29.62 -0.91 -12.56
C VAL A 509 -28.19 -1.40 -12.86
N LEU A 510 -27.84 -2.60 -12.37
CA LEU A 510 -26.53 -3.22 -12.58
C LEU A 510 -26.41 -4.07 -13.86
N THR A 511 -27.55 -4.45 -14.49
CA THR A 511 -27.58 -5.30 -15.70
C THR A 511 -27.96 -4.55 -16.98
N ALA A 512 -28.49 -3.33 -16.89
CA ALA A 512 -28.78 -2.49 -18.05
C ALA A 512 -27.49 -1.86 -18.62
N PRO A 513 -27.32 -1.78 -19.95
CA PRO A 513 -26.20 -1.05 -20.54
C PRO A 513 -26.27 0.40 -20.08
N ILE A 514 -25.19 0.87 -19.45
CA ILE A 514 -24.92 2.22 -18.92
C ILE A 514 -25.86 3.26 -19.56
N ARG A 515 -27.06 3.42 -19.00
CA ARG A 515 -27.95 4.53 -19.37
C ARG A 515 -27.35 5.80 -18.77
N THR A 516 -27.38 6.87 -19.55
CA THR A 516 -27.03 8.27 -19.24
C THR A 516 -26.45 8.48 -17.84
N GLU A 517 -25.16 8.88 -17.75
CA GLU A 517 -24.38 9.02 -16.52
C GLU A 517 -25.14 9.66 -15.33
N GLU A 518 -26.12 10.53 -15.58
CA GLU A 518 -26.91 11.26 -14.60
C GLU A 518 -27.93 10.42 -13.80
N SER A 519 -28.69 9.49 -14.38
CA SER A 519 -29.74 8.77 -13.62
C SER A 519 -29.16 7.76 -12.63
N CYS A 520 -28.15 6.99 -13.07
CA CYS A 520 -27.36 6.10 -12.22
C CYS A 520 -26.61 6.88 -11.11
N SER A 521 -26.33 8.17 -11.33
CA SER A 521 -25.64 9.00 -10.34
C SER A 521 -26.49 9.33 -9.11
N LEU A 522 -27.80 9.52 -9.30
CA LEU A 522 -28.77 9.88 -8.26
C LEU A 522 -29.16 8.68 -7.40
N ASP A 523 -29.37 7.52 -8.01
CA ASP A 523 -29.73 6.29 -7.29
C ASP A 523 -28.62 5.87 -6.30
N LEU A 524 -27.36 5.97 -6.73
CA LEU A 524 -26.20 5.68 -5.89
C LEU A 524 -26.03 6.70 -4.76
N LEU A 525 -26.30 7.98 -5.01
CA LEU A 525 -26.28 9.01 -3.97
C LEU A 525 -27.43 8.77 -2.97
N SER A 526 -28.62 8.43 -3.45
CA SER A 526 -29.77 8.10 -2.60
C SER A 526 -29.46 6.92 -1.69
N PHE A 527 -28.91 5.83 -2.23
CA PHE A 527 -28.45 4.69 -1.43
C PHE A 527 -27.37 5.09 -0.41
N PHE A 528 -26.43 5.95 -0.79
CA PHE A 528 -25.40 6.44 0.14
C PHE A 528 -26.02 7.18 1.34
N LEU A 529 -27.02 8.04 1.09
CA LEU A 529 -27.62 8.89 2.11
C LEU A 529 -28.70 8.18 2.94
N LYS A 530 -29.46 7.24 2.37
CA LYS A 530 -30.58 6.56 3.03
C LYS A 530 -30.22 5.24 3.68
N ASP A 531 -29.20 4.55 3.17
CA ASP A 531 -28.79 3.24 3.67
C ASP A 531 -27.39 3.29 4.27
N PHE A 532 -26.43 3.88 3.56
CA PHE A 532 -25.03 3.82 4.00
C PHE A 532 -24.71 4.75 5.17
N LEU A 533 -24.99 6.05 5.10
CA LEU A 533 -24.68 6.99 6.20
C LEU A 533 -25.51 6.74 7.48
N PRO A 534 -26.82 6.45 7.43
CA PRO A 534 -27.58 6.09 8.63
C PRO A 534 -27.03 4.83 9.30
N SER A 535 -26.49 3.90 8.51
CA SER A 535 -25.77 2.75 9.06
C SER A 535 -24.52 3.16 9.84
N ARG A 536 -24.05 4.41 9.77
CA ARG A 536 -22.88 5.01 10.45
C ARG A 536 -23.21 5.92 11.65
N ILE A 537 -24.50 6.13 11.92
CA ILE A 537 -25.00 6.94 13.05
C ILE A 537 -25.39 6.03 14.23
N HIS A 538 -25.26 6.53 15.46
CA HIS A 538 -25.68 5.78 16.65
C HIS A 538 -27.22 5.61 16.64
N PRO A 539 -27.77 4.39 16.87
CA PRO A 539 -29.22 4.18 16.76
C PRO A 539 -30.05 5.02 17.74
N ALA A 540 -29.47 5.30 18.91
CA ALA A 540 -30.10 6.15 19.92
C ALA A 540 -29.85 7.65 19.72
N SER A 541 -29.08 8.07 18.70
CA SER A 541 -28.85 9.49 18.42
C SER A 541 -30.17 10.20 18.13
N HIS A 542 -30.23 11.49 18.46
CA HIS A 542 -31.32 12.35 18.03
C HIS A 542 -31.46 12.34 16.49
N THR A 543 -32.70 12.30 16.00
CA THR A 543 -33.03 12.10 14.57
C THR A 543 -32.42 13.15 13.64
N GLN A 544 -32.17 14.36 14.15
CA GLN A 544 -31.49 15.45 13.44
C GLN A 544 -30.09 15.07 12.93
N PHE A 545 -29.37 14.17 13.63
CA PHE A 545 -28.07 13.69 13.16
C PHE A 545 -28.16 12.76 11.94
N SER A 546 -29.37 12.30 11.60
CA SER A 546 -29.66 11.53 10.39
C SER A 546 -30.24 12.39 9.26
N ASP A 547 -30.34 13.72 9.43
CA ASP A 547 -30.70 14.63 8.35
C ASP A 547 -29.47 14.95 7.48
N PHE A 548 -29.40 14.28 6.32
CA PHE A 548 -28.34 14.46 5.35
C PHE A 548 -28.71 15.39 4.19
N SER A 549 -29.76 16.21 4.32
CA SER A 549 -30.21 17.13 3.27
C SER A 549 -29.12 18.11 2.84
N TYR A 550 -28.32 18.61 3.79
CA TYR A 550 -27.18 19.48 3.50
C TYR A 550 -26.06 18.77 2.72
N VAL A 551 -25.76 17.52 3.07
CA VAL A 551 -24.78 16.70 2.34
C VAL A 551 -25.28 16.39 0.93
N HIS A 552 -26.58 16.15 0.75
CA HIS A 552 -27.20 15.94 -0.55
C HIS A 552 -27.02 17.16 -1.47
N GLU A 553 -27.42 18.35 -1.03
CA GLU A 553 -27.29 19.60 -1.80
C GLU A 553 -25.83 19.88 -2.18
N MET A 554 -24.93 19.67 -1.22
CA MET A 554 -23.51 19.87 -1.42
C MET A 554 -22.91 18.88 -2.41
N ALA A 555 -23.29 17.59 -2.35
CA ALA A 555 -22.85 16.57 -3.30
C ALA A 555 -23.34 16.88 -4.71
N MET A 556 -24.59 17.32 -4.87
CA MET A 556 -25.15 17.72 -6.17
C MET A 556 -24.40 18.89 -6.79
N SER A 557 -23.92 19.82 -5.97
CA SER A 557 -23.20 21.03 -6.43
C SER A 557 -21.70 20.81 -6.64
N HIS A 558 -21.11 19.76 -6.05
CA HIS A 558 -19.67 19.52 -6.03
C HIS A 558 -19.33 18.10 -6.52
N PRO A 559 -18.95 17.94 -7.81
CA PRO A 559 -18.62 16.64 -8.40
C PRO A 559 -17.60 15.79 -7.62
N PRO A 560 -16.52 16.33 -7.01
CA PRO A 560 -15.59 15.52 -6.22
C PRO A 560 -16.29 14.76 -5.08
N LEU A 561 -17.20 15.45 -4.37
CA LEU A 561 -17.97 14.89 -3.27
C LEU A 561 -18.96 13.83 -3.77
N LEU A 562 -19.69 14.13 -4.85
CA LEU A 562 -20.62 13.18 -5.47
C LEU A 562 -19.95 11.85 -5.81
N TYR A 563 -18.78 11.90 -6.47
CA TYR A 563 -18.05 10.69 -6.85
C TYR A 563 -17.51 9.92 -5.63
N ALA A 564 -17.13 10.61 -4.55
CA ALA A 564 -16.72 9.96 -3.30
C ALA A 564 -17.90 9.21 -2.65
N CYS A 565 -19.08 9.82 -2.58
CA CYS A 565 -20.31 9.18 -2.08
C CYS A 565 -20.64 7.92 -2.90
N GLN A 566 -20.56 8.02 -4.23
CA GLN A 566 -20.85 6.91 -5.14
C GLN A 566 -19.84 5.76 -5.05
N ALA A 567 -18.56 6.08 -4.86
CA ALA A 567 -17.53 5.06 -4.63
C ALA A 567 -17.85 4.23 -3.37
N CYS A 568 -18.24 4.91 -2.28
CA CYS A 568 -18.68 4.26 -1.04
C CYS A 568 -19.94 3.41 -1.24
N ALA A 569 -20.95 3.92 -1.95
CA ALA A 569 -22.17 3.19 -2.27
C ALA A 569 -21.88 1.90 -3.04
N LEU A 570 -21.15 1.99 -4.16
CA LEU A 570 -20.78 0.85 -5.00
C LEU A 570 -19.94 -0.17 -4.23
N SER A 571 -19.00 0.30 -3.41
CA SER A 571 -18.23 -0.59 -2.53
C SER A 571 -19.12 -1.32 -1.52
N ALA A 572 -20.18 -0.65 -1.01
CA ALA A 572 -21.12 -1.27 -0.07
C ALA A 572 -22.01 -2.32 -0.74
N ILE A 573 -22.49 -2.02 -1.94
CA ILE A 573 -23.33 -2.90 -2.73
C ILE A 573 -22.51 -4.13 -3.15
N GLY A 574 -21.31 -3.93 -3.69
CA GLY A 574 -20.42 -5.02 -4.12
C GLY A 574 -20.06 -5.98 -2.98
N THR A 575 -19.82 -5.46 -1.77
CA THR A 575 -19.52 -6.29 -0.59
C THR A 575 -20.75 -7.01 -0.04
N SER A 576 -21.89 -6.33 0.06
CA SER A 576 -23.12 -6.90 0.64
C SER A 576 -23.78 -7.93 -0.29
N PHE A 577 -23.73 -7.71 -1.61
CA PHE A 577 -24.39 -8.55 -2.61
C PHE A 577 -23.45 -9.42 -3.44
N LYS A 578 -22.13 -9.40 -3.14
CA LYS A 578 -21.09 -10.17 -3.83
C LYS A 578 -21.08 -9.98 -5.36
N VAL A 579 -21.29 -8.76 -5.83
CA VAL A 579 -21.29 -8.39 -7.26
C VAL A 579 -19.90 -7.87 -7.67
N PRO A 580 -19.12 -8.62 -8.48
CA PRO A 580 -17.74 -8.24 -8.85
C PRO A 580 -17.64 -6.93 -9.64
N GLU A 581 -18.62 -6.64 -10.51
CA GLU A 581 -18.65 -5.47 -11.39
C GLU A 581 -18.66 -4.17 -10.58
N CYS A 582 -19.36 -4.16 -9.44
CA CYS A 582 -19.41 -3.03 -8.51
C CYS A 582 -18.02 -2.61 -8.00
N LYS A 583 -17.08 -3.56 -7.88
CA LYS A 583 -15.71 -3.26 -7.44
C LYS A 583 -14.98 -2.37 -8.45
N SER A 584 -15.10 -2.69 -9.74
CA SER A 584 -14.48 -1.91 -10.81
C SER A 584 -15.07 -0.50 -10.91
N GLY A 585 -16.40 -0.39 -10.80
CA GLY A 585 -17.09 0.90 -10.78
C GLY A 585 -16.72 1.75 -9.55
N ALA A 586 -16.60 1.13 -8.38
CA ALA A 586 -16.21 1.82 -7.15
C ALA A 586 -14.81 2.46 -7.28
N VAL A 587 -13.83 1.71 -7.81
CA VAL A 587 -12.47 2.22 -8.08
C VAL A 587 -12.49 3.35 -9.09
N GLN A 588 -13.26 3.22 -10.17
CA GLN A 588 -13.37 4.28 -11.19
C GLN A 588 -13.92 5.59 -10.61
N ARG A 589 -14.96 5.52 -9.77
CA ARG A 589 -15.56 6.70 -9.10
C ARG A 589 -14.60 7.31 -8.09
N TYR A 590 -13.90 6.47 -7.32
CA TYR A 590 -12.85 6.92 -6.40
C TYR A 590 -11.73 7.68 -7.11
N SER A 591 -11.17 7.12 -8.20
CA SER A 591 -10.14 7.78 -9.01
C SER A 591 -10.64 9.10 -9.63
N ARG A 592 -11.90 9.14 -10.09
CA ARG A 592 -12.51 10.36 -10.66
C ARG A 592 -12.65 11.45 -9.59
N SER A 593 -13.07 11.10 -8.36
CA SER A 593 -13.14 12.03 -7.22
C SER A 593 -11.76 12.66 -6.94
N ILE A 594 -10.71 11.85 -6.80
CA ILE A 594 -9.35 12.33 -6.50
C ILE A 594 -8.79 13.21 -7.63
N ASN A 595 -8.98 12.82 -8.89
CA ASN A 595 -8.48 13.59 -10.03
C ASN A 595 -9.14 14.97 -10.11
N LEU A 596 -10.46 15.03 -9.88
CA LEU A 596 -11.18 16.31 -9.86
C LEU A 596 -10.80 17.16 -8.65
N LEU A 597 -10.65 16.54 -7.48
CA LEU A 597 -10.18 17.21 -6.28
C LEU A 597 -8.79 17.83 -6.49
N ARG A 598 -7.85 17.05 -7.04
CA ARG A 598 -6.49 17.52 -7.39
C ARG A 598 -6.53 18.68 -8.38
N LYS A 599 -7.36 18.58 -9.42
CA LYS A 599 -7.51 19.64 -10.43
C LYS A 599 -7.99 20.95 -9.81
N ARG A 600 -8.98 20.92 -8.92
CA ARG A 600 -9.48 22.12 -8.22
C ARG A 600 -8.44 22.73 -7.29
N ILE A 601 -7.73 21.90 -6.52
CA ILE A 601 -6.65 22.36 -5.64
C ILE A 601 -5.51 23.00 -6.44
N GLN A 602 -5.10 22.39 -7.56
CA GLN A 602 -4.05 22.94 -8.43
C GLN A 602 -4.49 24.21 -9.17
N GLY A 603 -5.79 24.33 -9.47
CA GLY A 603 -6.38 25.54 -10.06
C GLY A 603 -6.41 26.74 -9.12
N GLY A 604 -6.27 26.52 -7.81
CA GLY A 604 -6.43 27.56 -6.79
C GLY A 604 -7.89 27.88 -6.46
N ASP A 605 -8.83 27.00 -6.85
CA ASP A 605 -10.27 27.17 -6.65
C ASP A 605 -10.74 26.82 -5.22
N CYS A 606 -9.80 26.56 -4.29
CA CYS A 606 -10.08 26.15 -2.92
C CYS A 606 -9.26 26.95 -1.91
N GLU A 607 -9.90 27.47 -0.87
CA GLU A 607 -9.27 28.17 0.27
C GLU A 607 -8.92 27.23 1.43
N GLY A 608 -9.45 26.00 1.43
CA GLY A 608 -9.22 24.98 2.46
C GLY A 608 -10.17 25.06 3.65
N SER A 609 -11.21 25.90 3.60
CA SER A 609 -12.22 26.07 4.66
C SER A 609 -13.62 25.58 4.24
N GLU A 610 -13.76 25.03 3.04
CA GLU A 610 -15.03 24.63 2.46
C GLU A 610 -15.55 23.31 3.06
N ASP A 611 -16.87 23.22 3.20
CA ASP A 611 -17.53 22.04 3.79
C ASP A 611 -17.47 20.84 2.84
N TRP A 612 -17.62 21.07 1.53
CA TRP A 612 -17.58 20.01 0.52
C TRP A 612 -16.21 19.35 0.46
N LEU A 613 -15.15 20.13 0.69
CA LEU A 613 -13.77 19.68 0.69
C LEU A 613 -13.51 18.76 1.89
N LEU A 614 -13.93 19.18 3.09
CA LEU A 614 -13.88 18.35 4.29
C LEU A 614 -14.69 17.06 4.11
N ALA A 615 -15.92 17.18 3.63
CA ALA A 615 -16.80 16.03 3.41
C ALA A 615 -16.18 15.03 2.42
N THR A 616 -15.60 15.52 1.33
CA THR A 616 -14.97 14.68 0.31
C THR A 616 -13.82 13.88 0.93
N VAL A 617 -12.91 14.53 1.64
CA VAL A 617 -11.74 13.87 2.24
C VAL A 617 -12.15 12.83 3.28
N VAL A 618 -13.09 13.16 4.17
CA VAL A 618 -13.57 12.21 5.20
C VAL A 618 -14.29 11.02 4.57
N ILE A 619 -15.08 11.22 3.51
CA ILE A 619 -15.76 10.12 2.80
C ILE A 619 -14.77 9.25 2.02
N LEU A 620 -13.70 9.82 1.46
CA LEU A 620 -12.63 9.04 0.83
C LEU A 620 -11.90 8.16 1.86
N THR A 621 -11.71 8.63 3.09
CA THR A 621 -11.22 7.79 4.19
C THR A 621 -12.16 6.60 4.45
N LEU A 622 -13.49 6.84 4.46
CA LEU A 622 -14.48 5.77 4.62
C LEU A 622 -14.43 4.74 3.48
N TYR A 623 -14.13 5.18 2.26
CA TYR A 623 -13.96 4.28 1.12
C TYR A 623 -12.74 3.38 1.28
N GLU A 624 -11.59 3.96 1.63
CA GLU A 624 -10.32 3.23 1.76
C GLU A 624 -10.37 2.18 2.85
N ASN A 625 -10.98 2.51 3.99
CA ASN A 625 -11.16 1.59 5.11
C ASN A 625 -11.99 0.34 4.78
N ARG A 626 -12.65 0.29 3.61
CA ARG A 626 -13.49 -0.83 3.17
C ARG A 626 -12.88 -1.68 2.07
N GLN A 627 -11.72 -1.31 1.51
CA GLN A 627 -11.15 -2.02 0.38
C GLN A 627 -10.48 -3.34 0.79
N PRO A 628 -10.69 -4.44 0.03
CA PRO A 628 -9.96 -5.68 0.23
C PRO A 628 -8.49 -5.48 -0.17
N GLY A 629 -7.56 -5.62 0.78
CA GLY A 629 -6.14 -5.28 0.59
C GLY A 629 -5.77 -3.88 1.09
N TYR A 630 -6.49 -3.38 2.09
CA TYR A 630 -6.29 -2.11 2.79
C TYR A 630 -4.82 -1.65 2.82
N ASN A 631 -4.56 -0.49 2.21
CA ASN A 631 -3.27 0.20 2.30
C ASN A 631 -3.37 1.32 3.36
N PRO A 632 -2.73 1.15 4.54
CA PRO A 632 -2.77 2.14 5.60
C PRO A 632 -2.30 3.53 5.15
N ALA A 633 -1.33 3.59 4.23
CA ALA A 633 -0.77 4.84 3.74
C ALA A 633 -1.79 5.69 2.95
N ALA A 634 -2.78 5.06 2.30
CA ALA A 634 -3.80 5.78 1.55
C ALA A 634 -4.82 6.46 2.49
N SER A 635 -5.28 5.75 3.51
CA SER A 635 -6.17 6.29 4.55
C SER A 635 -5.44 7.35 5.40
N ALA A 636 -4.15 7.13 5.69
CA ALA A 636 -3.26 8.07 6.37
C ALA A 636 -3.21 9.44 5.67
N ALA A 637 -3.09 9.44 4.34
CA ALA A 637 -3.03 10.68 3.56
C ALA A 637 -4.33 11.50 3.67
N HIS A 638 -5.49 10.84 3.58
CA HIS A 638 -6.79 11.52 3.73
C HIS A 638 -7.00 12.04 5.14
N ILE A 639 -6.62 11.28 6.16
CA ILE A 639 -6.69 11.71 7.57
C ILE A 639 -5.77 12.91 7.84
N ALA A 640 -4.53 12.87 7.35
CA ALA A 640 -3.61 13.99 7.46
C ALA A 640 -4.15 15.25 6.76
N ALA A 641 -4.76 15.09 5.58
CA ALA A 641 -5.42 16.18 4.86
C ALA A 641 -6.61 16.74 5.66
N ALA A 642 -7.48 15.89 6.22
CA ALA A 642 -8.60 16.33 7.06
C ALA A 642 -8.11 17.12 8.28
N GLY A 643 -7.02 16.67 8.94
CA GLY A 643 -6.39 17.41 10.03
C GLY A 643 -5.93 18.81 9.62
N GLN A 644 -5.33 18.96 8.44
CA GLN A 644 -4.94 20.28 7.91
C GLN A 644 -6.15 21.17 7.63
N LEU A 645 -7.23 20.61 7.07
CA LEU A 645 -8.48 21.34 6.83
C LEU A 645 -9.08 21.82 8.15
N PHE A 646 -9.11 21.00 9.21
CA PHE A 646 -9.58 21.45 10.52
C PHE A 646 -8.73 22.59 11.10
N ARG A 647 -7.39 22.56 10.96
CA ARG A 647 -6.55 23.69 11.39
C ARG A 647 -6.89 24.99 10.65
N GLN A 648 -7.18 24.91 9.35
CA GLN A 648 -7.56 26.06 8.54
C GLN A 648 -8.95 26.58 8.93
N ARG A 649 -9.92 25.67 9.06
CA ARG A 649 -11.30 25.97 9.49
C ARG A 649 -11.38 26.55 10.90
N ALA A 650 -10.49 26.15 11.80
CA ALA A 650 -10.44 26.71 13.15
C ALA A 650 -10.19 28.22 13.15
N ARG A 651 -9.40 28.70 12.18
CA ARG A 651 -9.05 30.13 12.04
C ARG A 651 -10.17 30.95 11.41
N THR A 652 -10.97 30.35 10.53
CA THR A 652 -11.93 31.06 9.67
C THR A 652 -13.40 30.81 10.01
N LYS A 653 -13.75 29.61 10.49
CA LYS A 653 -15.14 29.16 10.71
C LYS A 653 -15.44 28.77 12.15
N MET A 654 -14.58 28.00 12.82
CA MET A 654 -14.91 27.45 14.15
C MET A 654 -14.75 28.50 15.27
N SER A 655 -13.95 29.55 15.08
CA SER A 655 -13.84 30.66 16.04
C SER A 655 -15.08 31.55 16.09
N ALA A 656 -15.92 31.56 15.04
CA ALA A 656 -17.15 32.34 14.98
C ALA A 656 -18.29 31.78 15.85
N VAL A 657 -18.12 30.58 16.43
CA VAL A 657 -19.06 29.91 17.33
C VAL A 657 -18.98 30.45 18.78
N THR A 658 -18.05 31.37 19.06
CA THR A 658 -17.70 31.84 20.42
C THR A 658 -18.56 32.97 21.01
N THR A 659 -19.75 33.28 20.45
CA THR A 659 -20.62 34.34 21.01
C THR A 659 -21.63 33.80 22.02
N GLY A 660 -21.15 33.35 23.19
CA GLY A 660 -21.88 33.27 24.47
C GLY A 660 -23.19 32.45 24.56
N PRO A 661 -23.55 31.91 25.75
CA PRO A 661 -24.84 31.27 25.93
C PRO A 661 -25.96 32.33 25.92
N GLY A 662 -26.78 32.37 24.87
CA GLY A 662 -28.01 33.18 24.83
C GLY A 662 -28.19 34.11 23.63
N CYS A 663 -27.23 34.19 22.70
CA CYS A 663 -27.42 34.90 21.43
C CYS A 663 -27.77 33.90 20.33
N GLY A 664 -28.77 34.21 19.50
CA GLY A 664 -29.16 33.39 18.36
C GLY A 664 -27.98 33.11 17.41
N LEU A 665 -28.13 32.05 16.59
CA LEU A 665 -27.13 31.64 15.59
C LEU A 665 -26.56 32.87 14.85
N PRO A 666 -25.23 33.02 14.73
CA PRO A 666 -24.63 34.04 13.88
C PRO A 666 -25.25 33.98 12.49
N GLY A 667 -25.51 35.15 11.88
CA GLY A 667 -26.39 35.34 10.70
C GLY A 667 -26.01 34.64 9.38
N SER A 668 -25.22 33.58 9.40
CA SER A 668 -24.90 32.73 8.26
C SER A 668 -24.90 31.22 8.56
N GLN A 669 -25.11 30.78 9.80
CA GLN A 669 -25.10 29.35 10.16
C GLN A 669 -26.52 28.79 10.29
N THR A 670 -26.84 27.76 9.50
CA THR A 670 -28.06 26.97 9.64
C THR A 670 -27.83 25.82 10.61
N TRP A 671 -28.88 25.31 11.25
CA TRP A 671 -28.78 24.12 12.11
C TRP A 671 -28.13 22.92 11.40
N SER A 672 -28.44 22.73 10.11
CA SER A 672 -27.86 21.69 9.27
C SER A 672 -26.34 21.80 9.11
N THR A 673 -25.78 23.01 9.13
CA THR A 673 -24.32 23.22 9.09
C THR A 673 -23.65 22.81 10.40
N LEU A 674 -24.28 23.06 11.55
CA LEU A 674 -23.77 22.65 12.87
C LEU A 674 -23.82 21.12 13.05
N VAL A 675 -24.91 20.50 12.62
CA VAL A 675 -25.05 19.04 12.60
C VAL A 675 -23.98 18.42 11.71
N PHE A 676 -23.76 18.98 10.51
CA PHE A 676 -22.71 18.55 9.61
C PHE A 676 -21.32 18.64 10.26
N GLU A 677 -20.97 19.80 10.83
CA GLU A 677 -19.66 19.97 11.50
C GLU A 677 -19.48 18.95 12.62
N ARG A 678 -20.49 18.75 13.45
CA ARG A 678 -20.45 17.79 14.56
C ARG A 678 -20.23 16.35 14.07
N VAL A 679 -21.01 15.90 13.08
CA VAL A 679 -20.90 14.56 12.49
C VAL A 679 -19.50 14.33 11.92
N PHE A 680 -18.97 15.27 11.14
CA PHE A 680 -17.68 15.09 10.47
C PHE A 680 -16.47 15.23 11.41
N ILE A 681 -16.56 16.04 12.47
CA ILE A 681 -15.54 16.09 13.54
C ILE A 681 -15.46 14.76 14.28
N GLU A 682 -16.59 14.22 14.73
CA GLU A 682 -16.60 12.93 15.44
C GLU A 682 -16.18 11.78 14.52
N ALA A 683 -16.60 11.79 13.26
CA ALA A 683 -16.12 10.82 12.27
C ALA A 683 -14.59 10.88 12.11
N PHE A 684 -14.02 12.08 12.01
CA PHE A 684 -12.58 12.26 11.91
C PHE A 684 -11.85 11.73 13.16
N LEU A 685 -12.30 12.11 14.35
CA LEU A 685 -11.71 11.68 15.62
C LEU A 685 -11.75 10.16 15.78
N TYR A 686 -12.86 9.53 15.41
CA TYR A 686 -12.97 8.07 15.40
C TYR A 686 -11.95 7.42 14.46
N GLN A 687 -11.83 7.92 13.22
CA GLN A 687 -10.87 7.37 12.25
C GLN A 687 -9.43 7.52 12.72
N CYS A 688 -9.11 8.66 13.32
CA CYS A 688 -7.80 8.92 13.92
C CYS A 688 -7.48 7.97 15.07
N MET A 689 -8.44 7.70 15.95
CA MET A 689 -8.27 6.72 17.02
C MET A 689 -7.95 5.33 16.45
N VAL A 690 -8.69 4.88 15.44
CA VAL A 690 -8.47 3.59 14.78
C VAL A 690 -7.10 3.54 14.10
N MET A 691 -6.67 4.61 13.43
CA MET A 691 -5.37 4.70 12.74
C MET A 691 -4.16 4.81 13.67
N SER A 692 -4.33 5.45 14.83
CA SER A 692 -3.23 5.71 15.75
C SER A 692 -2.48 4.42 16.15
N VAL A 693 -3.15 3.27 16.13
CA VAL A 693 -2.56 1.96 16.46
C VAL A 693 -1.44 1.56 15.49
N GLN A 694 -1.49 1.97 14.22
CA GLN A 694 -0.47 1.64 13.21
C GLN A 694 0.55 2.77 12.98
N GLU A 695 0.09 4.02 12.96
CA GLU A 695 0.92 5.19 12.68
C GLU A 695 0.77 6.22 13.79
N THR A 696 1.84 6.39 14.57
CA THR A 696 1.89 7.34 15.71
C THR A 696 1.74 8.79 15.27
N SER A 697 2.22 9.11 14.06
CA SER A 697 2.18 10.47 13.49
C SER A 697 0.78 10.98 13.11
N LEU A 698 -0.21 10.07 13.03
CA LEU A 698 -1.59 10.39 12.62
C LEU A 698 -2.53 10.61 13.79
N THR A 699 -2.03 10.79 15.01
CA THR A 699 -2.85 11.05 16.19
C THR A 699 -3.07 12.57 16.30
N PRO A 700 -4.14 13.18 15.75
CA PRO A 700 -4.37 14.63 15.81
C PRO A 700 -4.56 15.14 17.24
N LEU A 701 -4.90 14.26 18.19
CA LEU A 701 -4.99 14.59 19.61
C LEU A 701 -3.62 14.60 20.33
N GLN A 702 -2.56 14.10 19.68
CA GLN A 702 -1.17 14.33 20.10
C GLN A 702 -0.55 15.56 19.44
N ASP A 703 -1.18 16.10 18.40
CA ASP A 703 -0.77 17.36 17.80
C ASP A 703 -1.15 18.54 18.71
N VAL A 704 -0.11 19.24 19.18
CA VAL A 704 -0.18 20.41 20.06
C VAL A 704 -1.10 21.50 19.50
N LEU A 705 -1.29 21.58 18.18
CA LEU A 705 -2.13 22.58 17.54
C LEU A 705 -3.59 22.17 17.38
N LEU A 706 -3.87 20.88 17.14
CA LEU A 706 -5.23 20.38 16.89
C LEU A 706 -5.98 20.08 18.18
N ARG A 707 -5.30 19.60 19.22
CA ARG A 707 -5.94 19.29 20.51
C ARG A 707 -6.69 20.48 21.12
N PRO A 708 -6.11 21.69 21.25
CA PRO A 708 -6.81 22.84 21.80
C PRO A 708 -8.02 23.30 20.95
N ILE A 709 -7.96 23.08 19.63
CA ILE A 709 -9.06 23.43 18.71
C ILE A 709 -10.29 22.57 19.05
N PHE A 710 -10.11 21.26 19.20
CA PHE A 710 -11.22 20.37 19.52
C PHE A 710 -11.69 20.53 20.96
N ASP A 711 -10.78 20.70 21.93
CA ASP A 711 -11.15 21.00 23.31
C ASP A 711 -12.07 22.24 23.39
N ASN A 712 -11.66 23.35 22.76
CA ASN A 712 -12.45 24.57 22.71
C ASN A 712 -13.77 24.39 21.93
N TYR A 713 -13.77 23.62 20.84
CA TYR A 713 -14.99 23.33 20.08
C TYR A 713 -16.03 22.59 20.93
N PHE A 714 -15.64 21.53 21.64
CA PHE A 714 -16.57 20.74 22.47
C PHE A 714 -16.98 21.47 23.75
N GLU A 715 -16.17 22.38 24.28
CA GLU A 715 -16.54 23.25 25.41
C GLU A 715 -17.57 24.32 25.02
N MET A 716 -17.49 24.84 23.80
CA MET A 716 -18.34 25.95 23.33
C MET A 716 -19.39 25.52 22.28
N CYS A 717 -19.60 24.22 22.09
CA CYS A 717 -20.47 23.70 21.04
C CYS A 717 -21.95 24.05 21.32
N PRO A 718 -22.68 24.63 20.35
CA PRO A 718 -24.11 24.89 20.51
C PRO A 718 -24.96 23.60 20.44
N VAL A 719 -24.39 22.51 19.92
CA VAL A 719 -25.02 21.18 19.91
C VAL A 719 -24.71 20.47 21.22
N PRO A 720 -25.71 19.86 21.91
CA PRO A 720 -25.48 19.12 23.15
C PRO A 720 -24.26 18.18 23.09
N THR A 721 -23.44 18.23 24.14
CA THR A 721 -22.24 17.40 24.33
C THR A 721 -22.38 16.46 25.52
N SER A 722 -23.57 16.40 26.13
CA SER A 722 -23.80 15.60 27.32
C SER A 722 -23.76 14.09 26.99
N PRO A 723 -23.43 13.24 27.98
CA PRO A 723 -23.07 11.84 27.75
C PRO A 723 -24.23 10.90 27.44
N GLU A 724 -25.45 11.41 27.32
CA GLU A 724 -26.59 10.61 26.89
C GLU A 724 -26.41 10.16 25.44
N ALA A 725 -26.84 8.92 25.15
CA ALA A 725 -26.70 8.30 23.83
C ALA A 725 -27.39 9.09 22.69
N GLU A 726 -28.34 9.97 23.02
CA GLU A 726 -29.03 10.89 22.11
C GLU A 726 -28.10 11.93 21.48
N ASN A 727 -26.98 12.26 22.12
CA ASN A 727 -26.11 13.37 21.70
C ASN A 727 -24.89 12.91 20.89
N TRP A 728 -24.82 11.63 20.54
CA TRP A 728 -23.64 11.00 19.95
C TRP A 728 -23.90 10.66 18.48
N PRO A 729 -23.60 11.54 17.51
CA PRO A 729 -23.91 11.31 16.10
C PRO A 729 -23.16 10.14 15.48
N VAL A 730 -21.84 10.11 15.56
CA VAL A 730 -21.04 9.11 14.85
C VAL A 730 -20.60 8.02 15.83
N PHE A 731 -20.30 6.84 15.30
CA PHE A 731 -19.90 5.68 16.07
C PHE A 731 -18.92 5.97 17.22
N GLY A 732 -19.51 6.07 18.41
CA GLY A 732 -19.16 5.18 19.50
C GLY A 732 -17.92 5.55 20.26
N MET A 733 -17.77 6.83 20.63
CA MET A 733 -17.23 7.24 21.94
C MET A 733 -17.30 8.75 22.10
N HIS A 734 -17.75 9.21 23.26
CA HIS A 734 -17.71 10.62 23.62
C HIS A 734 -16.30 11.19 23.45
N TYR A 735 -16.16 12.45 23.02
CA TYR A 735 -14.87 13.10 22.78
C TYR A 735 -13.88 12.93 23.95
N GLN A 736 -14.38 13.03 25.18
CA GLN A 736 -13.56 12.85 26.39
C GLN A 736 -12.96 11.44 26.49
N ILE A 737 -13.68 10.41 26.02
CA ILE A 737 -13.18 9.04 25.98
C ILE A 737 -12.06 8.91 24.94
N ILE A 738 -12.25 9.49 23.75
CA ILE A 738 -11.21 9.50 22.70
C ILE A 738 -9.96 10.25 23.19
N ARG A 739 -10.13 11.36 23.90
CA ARG A 739 -9.06 12.13 24.54
C ARG A 739 -8.29 11.27 25.55
N LEU A 740 -8.99 10.60 26.46
CA LEU A 740 -8.36 9.74 27.47
C LEU A 740 -7.59 8.57 26.84
N PHE A 741 -8.11 7.98 25.75
CA PHE A 741 -7.39 6.96 24.99
C PHE A 741 -6.12 7.50 24.32
N SER A 742 -6.17 8.71 23.77
CA SER A 742 -4.98 9.38 23.23
C SER A 742 -3.92 9.60 24.31
N ASP A 743 -4.34 10.00 25.51
CA ASP A 743 -3.45 10.20 26.66
C ASP A 743 -2.85 8.87 27.16
N LEU A 744 -3.67 7.80 27.25
CA LEU A 744 -3.19 6.44 27.56
C LEU A 744 -2.14 5.99 26.54
N PHE A 745 -2.38 6.18 25.25
CA PHE A 745 -1.43 5.81 24.22
C PHE A 745 -0.16 6.65 24.21
N ALA A 746 -0.25 7.95 24.52
CA ALA A 746 0.93 8.78 24.71
C ALA A 746 1.78 8.27 25.88
N ALA A 747 1.14 7.86 26.98
CA ALA A 747 1.82 7.36 28.18
C ALA A 747 2.44 5.96 28.01
N VAL A 748 1.85 5.10 27.16
CA VAL A 748 2.28 3.71 26.97
C VAL A 748 3.28 3.55 25.80
N ASP A 749 3.41 4.54 24.90
CA ASP A 749 4.25 4.45 23.70
C ASP A 749 5.72 4.85 23.94
N PRO A 750 6.69 3.91 23.81
CA PRO A 750 8.11 4.18 24.04
C PRO A 750 8.80 4.99 22.92
N SER A 751 8.10 5.29 21.82
CA SER A 751 8.63 6.01 20.66
C SER A 751 8.17 7.47 20.56
N SER A 752 7.37 7.94 21.52
CA SER A 752 6.84 9.31 21.49
C SER A 752 7.98 10.33 21.66
N THR A 753 8.22 11.12 20.61
CA THR A 753 9.20 12.23 20.61
C THR A 753 8.65 13.51 21.27
N VAL A 754 7.47 13.43 21.89
CA VAL A 754 6.89 14.53 22.68
C VAL A 754 7.67 14.62 23.99
N SER A 755 8.79 15.31 23.87
CA SER A 755 9.77 15.67 24.90
C SER A 755 9.15 16.65 25.90
N ASN A 756 8.22 16.15 26.72
CA ASN A 756 7.78 16.74 28.00
C ASN A 756 6.87 15.80 28.84
N ILE A 757 6.64 14.55 28.44
CA ILE A 757 5.92 13.56 29.27
C ILE A 757 6.97 12.66 29.94
N ASP A 758 7.68 13.22 30.90
CA ASP A 758 8.57 12.48 31.78
C ASP A 758 7.78 12.08 33.04
N SER A 759 7.18 10.86 33.10
CA SER A 759 7.01 10.07 34.35
C SER A 759 5.94 8.96 34.31
N PRO A 760 6.15 7.82 35.02
CA PRO A 760 5.11 6.87 35.44
C PRO A 760 3.89 7.49 36.15
N ARG A 761 3.99 8.72 36.68
CA ARG A 761 2.91 9.45 37.36
C ARG A 761 1.73 9.77 36.44
N ASP A 762 1.97 10.02 35.15
CA ASP A 762 0.91 10.40 34.20
C ASP A 762 0.02 9.20 33.84
N LEU A 763 0.61 8.00 33.73
CA LEU A 763 -0.15 6.77 33.53
C LEU A 763 -1.00 6.43 34.77
N HIS A 764 -0.47 6.60 35.98
CA HIS A 764 -1.25 6.42 37.20
C HIS A 764 -2.46 7.36 37.26
N GLN A 765 -2.32 8.60 36.77
CA GLN A 765 -3.41 9.56 36.72
C GLN A 765 -4.47 9.21 35.68
N VAL A 766 -4.06 8.79 34.48
CA VAL A 766 -4.98 8.25 33.45
C VAL A 766 -5.73 7.02 33.99
N MET A 767 -5.05 6.14 34.71
CA MET A 767 -5.66 4.95 35.32
C MET A 767 -6.63 5.30 36.46
N ALA A 768 -6.33 6.32 37.28
CA ALA A 768 -7.25 6.81 38.30
C ALA A 768 -8.51 7.43 37.69
N GLN A 769 -8.37 8.17 36.57
CA GLN A 769 -9.50 8.70 35.83
C GLN A 769 -10.38 7.60 35.23
N LEU A 770 -9.77 6.55 34.66
CA LEU A 770 -10.48 5.37 34.16
C LEU A 770 -11.25 4.65 35.29
N GLU A 771 -10.67 4.56 36.50
CA GLU A 771 -11.35 3.98 37.66
C GLU A 771 -12.55 4.81 38.10
N TYR A 772 -12.38 6.13 38.20
CA TYR A 772 -13.48 7.04 38.53
C TYR A 772 -14.62 6.93 37.52
N TRP A 773 -14.30 6.93 36.22
CA TRP A 773 -15.30 6.78 35.17
C TRP A 773 -15.99 5.43 35.19
N LYS A 774 -15.27 4.34 35.48
CA LYS A 774 -15.86 3.01 35.64
C LYS A 774 -16.90 2.98 36.76
N LEU A 775 -16.63 3.66 37.88
CA LEU A 775 -17.57 3.79 38.99
C LEU A 775 -18.75 4.70 38.66
N ASP A 776 -18.53 5.84 38.00
CA ASP A 776 -19.60 6.76 37.60
C ASP A 776 -20.52 6.18 36.52
N THR A 777 -19.97 5.48 35.53
CA THR A 777 -20.74 4.77 34.48
C THR A 777 -21.56 3.60 35.03
N LEU A 778 -21.06 2.91 36.06
CA LEU A 778 -21.84 1.92 36.82
C LEU A 778 -23.02 2.55 37.57
N VAL A 779 -22.89 3.79 38.04
CA VAL A 779 -23.93 4.51 38.79
C VAL A 779 -24.99 5.12 37.87
N ASN A 780 -24.67 5.43 36.61
CA ASN A 780 -25.54 6.17 35.68
C ASN A 780 -26.10 5.36 34.49
N ASN A 781 -26.20 4.02 34.60
CA ASN A 781 -26.95 3.17 33.66
C ASN A 781 -26.53 3.30 32.18
N HIS A 782 -25.23 3.50 31.91
CA HIS A 782 -24.69 3.64 30.55
C HIS A 782 -24.48 2.27 29.86
N GLU A 783 -24.47 2.26 28.52
CA GLU A 783 -24.47 1.04 27.71
C GLU A 783 -23.24 0.13 27.93
N SER A 784 -23.44 -1.20 27.93
CA SER A 784 -22.42 -2.22 28.21
C SER A 784 -21.16 -2.13 27.32
N HIS A 785 -21.26 -1.51 26.15
CA HIS A 785 -20.14 -1.35 25.22
C HIS A 785 -19.08 -0.36 25.75
N ILE A 786 -19.47 0.72 26.45
CA ILE A 786 -18.56 1.72 27.01
C ILE A 786 -17.72 1.09 28.13
N MET A 787 -18.38 0.30 28.98
CA MET A 787 -17.72 -0.44 30.06
C MET A 787 -16.64 -1.40 29.52
N LEU A 788 -16.91 -2.05 28.39
CA LEU A 788 -15.93 -2.92 27.73
C LEU A 788 -14.70 -2.13 27.25
N TYR A 789 -14.89 -0.92 26.71
CA TYR A 789 -13.78 -0.03 26.34
C TYR A 789 -12.96 0.41 27.53
N ILE A 790 -13.59 0.88 28.61
CA ILE A 790 -12.91 1.32 29.83
C ILE A 790 -12.12 0.17 30.44
N SER A 791 -12.72 -1.01 30.61
CA SER A 791 -12.03 -2.18 31.15
C SER A 791 -10.88 -2.66 30.25
N ALA A 792 -11.05 -2.65 28.92
CA ALA A 792 -9.95 -2.97 28.01
C ALA A 792 -8.80 -1.93 28.05
N ALA A 793 -9.11 -0.64 28.24
CA ALA A 793 -8.13 0.42 28.44
C ALA A 793 -7.29 0.17 29.70
N LYS A 794 -7.97 -0.14 30.82
CA LYS A 794 -7.31 -0.47 32.09
C LYS A 794 -6.43 -1.70 31.95
N LEU A 795 -6.89 -2.73 31.25
CA LEU A 795 -6.15 -3.95 30.96
C LEU A 795 -4.83 -3.67 30.22
N LEU A 796 -4.86 -2.76 29.23
CA LEU A 796 -3.66 -2.30 28.53
C LEU A 796 -2.70 -1.55 29.47
N GLY A 797 -3.21 -0.63 30.29
CA GLY A 797 -2.43 0.15 31.24
C GLY A 797 -1.76 -0.71 32.32
N TYR A 798 -2.51 -1.60 32.98
CA TYR A 798 -1.97 -2.54 33.97
C TYR A 798 -0.91 -3.48 33.36
N ARG A 799 -1.13 -3.95 32.13
CA ARG A 799 -0.16 -4.80 31.44
C ARG A 799 1.14 -4.06 31.11
N HIS A 800 1.06 -2.79 30.74
CA HIS A 800 2.25 -1.96 30.52
C HIS A 800 3.01 -1.75 31.82
N LEU A 801 2.32 -1.34 32.89
CA LEU A 801 2.88 -1.15 34.23
C LEU A 801 3.57 -2.43 34.75
N SER A 802 2.94 -3.61 34.56
CA SER A 802 3.51 -4.91 34.93
C SER A 802 4.84 -5.14 34.23
N ARG A 803 4.94 -4.84 32.92
CA ARG A 803 6.16 -5.04 32.13
C ARG A 803 7.27 -4.04 32.47
N THR A 804 6.93 -2.75 32.62
CA THR A 804 7.92 -1.72 32.95
C THR A 804 8.49 -1.90 34.36
N TRP A 805 7.69 -2.40 35.30
CA TRP A 805 8.15 -2.69 36.67
C TRP A 805 9.29 -3.70 36.72
N HIS A 806 9.23 -4.75 35.89
CA HIS A 806 10.29 -5.75 35.78
C HIS A 806 11.61 -5.20 35.21
N SER A 807 11.58 -4.07 34.51
CA SER A 807 12.76 -3.44 33.89
C SER A 807 13.49 -2.45 34.80
N TYR A 808 12.86 -1.95 35.87
CA TYR A 808 13.41 -0.90 36.74
C TYR A 808 14.13 -1.40 37.99
N GLY A 809 14.26 -2.72 38.19
CA GLY A 809 15.18 -3.30 39.17
C GLY A 809 14.78 -3.18 40.65
N ASP A 810 13.54 -2.74 40.96
CA ASP A 810 13.06 -2.67 42.34
C ASP A 810 12.32 -3.97 42.73
N HIS A 811 12.97 -4.80 43.55
CA HIS A 811 12.61 -6.20 43.82
C HIS A 811 11.53 -6.38 44.92
N SER A 812 10.45 -5.61 44.90
CA SER A 812 9.28 -5.90 45.76
C SER A 812 8.32 -6.87 45.05
N ALA A 813 8.42 -8.18 45.35
CA ALA A 813 7.54 -9.21 44.79
C ALA A 813 6.03 -8.98 45.08
N VAL A 814 5.73 -8.17 46.11
CA VAL A 814 4.38 -7.88 46.60
C VAL A 814 3.57 -7.01 45.62
N GLN A 815 4.18 -6.01 44.98
CA GLN A 815 3.47 -5.11 44.05
C GLN A 815 3.25 -5.74 42.66
N SER A 816 4.17 -6.61 42.20
CA SER A 816 3.96 -7.37 40.95
C SER A 816 2.77 -8.32 41.06
N GLY A 817 2.62 -9.03 42.19
CA GLY A 817 1.49 -9.93 42.42
C GLY A 817 0.15 -9.22 42.49
N GLN A 818 0.10 -8.01 43.07
CA GLN A 818 -1.11 -7.18 43.08
C GLN A 818 -1.52 -6.72 41.67
N LEU A 819 -0.56 -6.38 40.81
CA LEU A 819 -0.86 -5.92 39.47
C LEU A 819 -1.37 -7.05 38.56
N ASP A 820 -0.80 -8.25 38.69
CA ASP A 820 -1.29 -9.44 37.98
C ASP A 820 -2.69 -9.85 38.45
N GLN A 821 -3.02 -9.65 39.74
CA GLN A 821 -4.37 -9.84 40.26
C GLN A 821 -5.36 -8.85 39.61
N LEU A 822 -5.02 -7.56 39.53
CA LEU A 822 -5.84 -6.54 38.87
C LEU A 822 -6.07 -6.84 37.38
N VAL A 823 -5.06 -7.36 36.68
CA VAL A 823 -5.20 -7.82 35.28
C VAL A 823 -6.23 -8.96 35.18
N GLN A 824 -6.20 -9.93 36.10
CA GLN A 824 -7.17 -11.04 36.10
C GLN A 824 -8.59 -10.58 36.46
N GLU A 825 -8.73 -9.65 37.40
CA GLU A 825 -10.02 -9.07 37.78
C GLU A 825 -10.65 -8.32 36.60
N GLU A 826 -9.91 -7.42 35.94
CA GLU A 826 -10.41 -6.71 34.75
C GLU A 826 -10.70 -7.64 33.57
N LEU A 827 -9.86 -8.67 33.36
CA LEU A 827 -10.09 -9.67 32.33
C LEU A 827 -11.41 -10.42 32.57
N SER A 828 -11.68 -10.83 33.81
CA SER A 828 -12.92 -11.52 34.17
C SER A 828 -14.15 -10.65 33.90
N GLN A 829 -14.05 -9.34 34.15
CA GLN A 829 -15.10 -8.38 33.86
C GLN A 829 -15.31 -8.19 32.35
N CYS A 830 -14.23 -8.07 31.58
CA CYS A 830 -14.30 -8.01 30.11
C CYS A 830 -15.04 -9.23 29.54
N LEU A 831 -14.73 -10.42 30.05
CA LEU A 831 -15.37 -11.67 29.60
C LEU A 831 -16.85 -11.73 30.00
N SER A 832 -17.21 -11.28 31.21
CA SER A 832 -18.60 -11.19 31.66
C SER A 832 -19.42 -10.28 30.74
N ILE A 833 -18.92 -9.07 30.48
CA ILE A 833 -19.57 -8.09 29.59
C ILE A 833 -19.68 -8.64 28.16
N LEU A 834 -18.59 -9.19 27.62
CA LEU A 834 -18.55 -9.73 26.26
C LEU A 834 -19.50 -10.93 26.07
N SER A 835 -19.73 -11.72 27.12
CA SER A 835 -20.67 -12.85 27.08
C SER A 835 -22.13 -12.39 26.94
N GLN A 836 -22.49 -11.27 27.56
CA GLN A 836 -23.85 -10.70 27.54
C GLN A 836 -24.17 -9.94 26.24
N ILE A 837 -23.14 -9.46 25.54
CA ILE A 837 -23.29 -8.70 24.30
C ILE A 837 -23.62 -9.62 23.12
N GLN A 838 -24.73 -9.33 22.42
CA GLN A 838 -25.06 -9.95 21.14
C GLN A 838 -24.34 -9.25 19.97
N VAL A 839 -23.74 -10.06 19.09
CA VAL A 839 -22.99 -9.61 17.92
C VAL A 839 -23.94 -9.51 16.73
N THR A 840 -24.33 -8.29 16.37
CA THR A 840 -25.13 -8.00 15.18
C THR A 840 -24.30 -7.23 14.13
N LYS A 841 -24.80 -7.13 12.89
CA LYS A 841 -24.14 -6.35 11.81
C LYS A 841 -23.84 -4.93 12.21
N SER A 842 -24.83 -4.29 12.82
CA SER A 842 -24.70 -2.95 13.34
C SER A 842 -23.73 -2.96 14.52
N THR A 843 -23.97 -3.72 15.59
CA THR A 843 -23.19 -3.55 16.83
C THR A 843 -21.71 -3.95 16.70
N PHE A 844 -21.37 -4.99 15.92
CA PHE A 844 -19.99 -5.50 15.88
C PHE A 844 -19.01 -4.60 15.14
N THR A 845 -19.43 -4.12 13.97
CA THR A 845 -18.62 -3.22 13.14
C THR A 845 -18.46 -1.83 13.74
N ARG A 846 -19.25 -1.54 14.79
CA ARG A 846 -19.37 -0.24 15.43
C ARG A 846 -18.50 -0.08 16.67
N TYR A 847 -18.44 -1.09 17.54
CA TYR A 847 -17.97 -0.88 18.92
C TYR A 847 -16.90 -1.85 19.43
N PHE A 848 -16.50 -2.90 18.69
CA PHE A 848 -15.75 -3.99 19.34
C PHE A 848 -14.34 -4.25 18.80
N TYR A 849 -13.89 -3.63 17.71
CA TYR A 849 -12.57 -3.94 17.16
C TYR A 849 -11.42 -3.73 18.15
N TRP A 850 -11.48 -2.65 18.90
CA TRP A 850 -10.43 -2.25 19.84
C TRP A 850 -10.40 -3.09 21.12
N PRO A 851 -11.51 -3.21 21.88
CA PRO A 851 -11.51 -4.01 23.09
C PRO A 851 -11.19 -5.48 22.81
N LEU A 852 -11.70 -6.03 21.70
CA LEU A 852 -11.40 -7.41 21.30
C LEU A 852 -9.92 -7.58 20.93
N ALA A 853 -9.33 -6.63 20.22
CA ALA A 853 -7.91 -6.69 19.86
C ALA A 853 -7.00 -6.67 21.09
N ILE A 854 -7.34 -5.87 22.12
CA ILE A 854 -6.61 -5.85 23.39
C ILE A 854 -6.75 -7.19 24.12
N ILE A 855 -7.97 -7.70 24.25
CA ILE A 855 -8.25 -8.97 24.94
C ILE A 855 -7.55 -10.15 24.24
N ASP A 856 -7.66 -10.25 22.92
CA ASP A 856 -7.10 -11.35 22.12
C ASP A 856 -5.57 -11.28 21.99
N ARG A 857 -5.02 -10.10 21.66
CA ARG A 857 -3.60 -9.98 21.26
C ARG A 857 -2.67 -9.44 22.33
N VAL A 858 -3.18 -8.63 23.28
CA VAL A 858 -2.34 -8.03 24.33
C VAL A 858 -2.27 -8.92 25.56
N VAL A 859 -3.39 -9.51 25.98
CA VAL A 859 -3.44 -10.40 27.17
C VAL A 859 -3.05 -11.84 26.84
N ARG A 860 -3.50 -12.37 25.68
CA ARG A 860 -3.24 -13.74 25.22
C ARG A 860 -3.73 -14.82 26.18
N ASP A 861 -4.89 -14.60 26.80
CA ASP A 861 -5.56 -15.62 27.60
C ASP A 861 -6.35 -16.57 26.68
N THR A 862 -6.11 -17.89 26.78
CA THR A 862 -6.72 -18.88 25.88
C THR A 862 -8.24 -18.89 25.95
N ARG A 863 -8.84 -18.68 27.14
CA ARG A 863 -10.29 -18.64 27.32
C ARG A 863 -10.86 -17.39 26.66
N ALA A 864 -10.18 -16.26 26.80
CA ALA A 864 -10.57 -15.01 26.18
C ALA A 864 -10.45 -15.05 24.65
N SER A 865 -9.34 -15.54 24.10
CA SER A 865 -9.16 -15.70 22.65
C SER A 865 -10.20 -16.61 22.03
N ASN A 866 -10.55 -17.73 22.69
CA ASN A 866 -11.61 -18.62 22.20
C ASN A 866 -12.98 -17.93 22.14
N LEU A 867 -13.31 -17.12 23.15
CA LEU A 867 -14.57 -16.36 23.17
C LEU A 867 -14.58 -15.28 22.07
N VAL A 868 -13.47 -14.57 21.88
CA VAL A 868 -13.32 -13.59 20.80
C VAL A 868 -13.46 -14.27 19.43
N GLU A 869 -12.82 -15.42 19.24
CA GLU A 869 -12.91 -16.20 18.00
C GLU A 869 -14.33 -16.70 17.74
N GLN A 870 -15.03 -17.21 18.75
CA GLN A 870 -16.45 -17.57 18.65
C GLN A 870 -17.30 -16.39 18.18
N LYS A 871 -17.09 -15.20 18.75
CA LYS A 871 -17.80 -13.98 18.35
C LYS A 871 -17.42 -13.51 16.93
N LEU A 872 -16.20 -13.81 16.47
CA LEU A 872 -15.70 -13.49 15.12
C LEU A 872 -16.17 -14.46 14.02
N GLN A 873 -16.60 -15.68 14.36
CA GLN A 873 -17.02 -16.69 13.38
C GLN A 873 -18.23 -16.24 12.56
N ASP A 874 -19.16 -15.52 13.18
CA ASP A 874 -20.39 -15.03 12.52
C ASP A 874 -20.15 -13.73 11.72
N VAL A 875 -19.02 -13.05 11.95
CA VAL A 875 -18.74 -11.72 11.37
C VAL A 875 -18.60 -11.75 9.85
N PRO A 876 -17.92 -12.72 9.19
CA PRO A 876 -17.84 -12.78 7.73
C PRO A 876 -19.20 -12.94 7.02
N LEU A 877 -20.20 -13.54 7.69
CA LEU A 877 -21.56 -13.68 7.16
C LEU A 877 -22.32 -12.35 7.23
N ILE A 878 -21.91 -11.49 8.15
CA ILE A 878 -22.58 -10.27 8.56
C ILE A 878 -21.95 -9.03 7.87
N ASP A 879 -20.63 -8.91 7.94
CA ASP A 879 -19.79 -7.93 7.25
C ASP A 879 -18.43 -8.57 6.87
N PRO A 880 -18.26 -9.00 5.60
CA PRO A 880 -17.00 -9.58 5.11
C PRO A 880 -15.79 -8.64 5.26
N ALA A 881 -15.99 -7.32 5.29
CA ALA A 881 -14.93 -6.35 5.52
C ALA A 881 -14.57 -6.24 7.01
N GLY A 882 -15.55 -6.49 7.90
CA GLY A 882 -15.41 -6.31 9.35
C GLY A 882 -14.40 -7.27 10.01
N LYS A 883 -14.31 -8.53 9.56
CA LYS A 883 -13.30 -9.47 10.07
C LYS A 883 -11.88 -9.00 9.72
N LYS A 884 -11.69 -8.46 8.52
CA LYS A 884 -10.38 -7.94 8.07
C LYS A 884 -10.02 -6.64 8.79
N ALA A 885 -11.00 -5.76 9.04
CA ALA A 885 -10.81 -4.56 9.85
C ALA A 885 -10.35 -4.92 11.28
N TYR A 886 -10.98 -5.93 11.90
CA TYR A 886 -10.52 -6.48 13.17
C TYR A 886 -9.07 -6.99 13.11
N GLU A 887 -8.74 -7.85 12.14
CA GLU A 887 -7.38 -8.41 11.99
C GLU A 887 -6.33 -7.31 11.81
N TRP A 888 -6.70 -6.22 11.12
CA TRP A 888 -5.85 -5.07 10.92
C TRP A 888 -5.60 -4.28 12.22
N VAL A 889 -6.65 -4.00 13.01
CA VAL A 889 -6.51 -3.37 14.35
C VAL A 889 -5.66 -4.26 15.26
N ALA A 890 -5.97 -5.55 15.30
CA ALA A 890 -5.28 -6.55 16.11
C ALA A 890 -3.78 -6.63 15.82
N LYS A 891 -3.39 -6.68 14.54
CA LYS A 891 -1.98 -6.65 14.12
C LYS A 891 -1.28 -5.34 14.51
N GLY A 892 -2.00 -4.22 14.47
CA GLY A 892 -1.46 -2.92 14.90
C GLY A 892 -1.07 -2.93 16.37
N PHE A 893 -1.97 -3.42 17.23
CA PHE A 893 -1.70 -3.55 18.66
C PHE A 893 -0.49 -4.46 18.93
N GLU A 894 -0.39 -5.58 18.21
CA GLU A 894 0.76 -6.50 18.32
C GLU A 894 2.09 -5.84 17.93
N LYS A 895 2.10 -5.07 16.82
CA LYS A 895 3.28 -4.35 16.33
C LYS A 895 3.68 -3.20 17.25
N ARG A 896 2.74 -2.34 17.63
CA ARG A 896 3.01 -1.09 18.37
C ARG A 896 3.50 -1.36 19.79
N PHE A 897 2.90 -2.31 20.49
CA PHE A 897 3.26 -2.62 21.88
C PHE A 897 4.34 -3.72 21.99
N LYS A 898 5.11 -3.95 20.91
CA LYS A 898 6.26 -4.88 20.80
C LYS A 898 6.07 -6.15 21.63
N ILE A 899 4.98 -6.87 21.38
CA ILE A 899 4.72 -8.13 22.06
C ILE A 899 5.61 -9.18 21.41
N THR A 900 6.90 -9.19 21.76
CA THR A 900 7.79 -10.31 21.43
C THR A 900 7.19 -11.59 22.00
N ASN A 901 7.10 -12.62 21.17
CA ASN A 901 6.75 -13.99 21.56
C ASN A 901 7.73 -14.50 22.63
N GLY A 902 7.48 -14.15 23.88
CA GLY A 902 8.15 -14.67 25.05
C GLY A 902 7.17 -15.54 25.83
N ILE A 903 7.51 -16.82 25.94
CA ILE A 903 6.88 -17.84 26.81
C ILE A 903 5.61 -18.49 26.22
N PHE A 904 5.82 -19.38 25.25
CA PHE A 904 5.23 -20.74 25.21
C PHE A 904 6.02 -21.56 24.18
N GLN A 905 7.32 -21.75 24.42
CA GLN A 905 7.94 -23.00 23.98
C GLN A 905 7.34 -24.09 24.86
N LYS A 906 6.71 -25.09 24.22
CA LYS A 906 6.36 -26.36 24.85
C LYS A 906 7.53 -26.84 25.71
N LYS A 907 7.34 -26.85 27.03
CA LYS A 907 8.12 -27.71 27.92
C LYS A 907 7.65 -29.14 27.68
N ASP A 908 8.25 -29.80 26.70
CA ASP A 908 8.26 -31.26 26.64
C ASP A 908 9.39 -31.77 27.54
N THR A 909 9.08 -32.00 28.81
CA THR A 909 9.78 -32.88 29.76
C THR A 909 8.72 -33.31 30.78
N ALA A 910 8.41 -34.58 31.05
CA ALA A 910 9.16 -35.80 30.84
C ALA A 910 8.24 -37.04 30.91
N SER A 911 8.85 -38.17 30.55
CA SER A 911 8.55 -39.54 30.96
C SER A 911 7.29 -40.22 30.41
N THR A 912 7.47 -41.02 29.35
CA THR A 912 7.33 -42.46 29.53
C THR A 912 8.27 -43.21 28.60
N GLN A 913 8.93 -44.19 29.20
CA GLN A 913 9.94 -45.05 28.60
C GLN A 913 9.33 -46.00 27.56
N SER A 914 10.23 -46.43 26.68
CA SER A 914 10.38 -47.80 26.17
C SER A 914 9.59 -48.24 24.94
N LEU A 915 10.36 -48.96 24.12
CA LEU A 915 9.98 -50.02 23.19
C LEU A 915 9.47 -49.60 21.80
N GLY A 916 10.44 -49.44 20.89
CA GLY A 916 10.80 -50.59 20.07
C GLY A 916 10.29 -50.61 18.63
N ILE A 917 11.28 -50.64 17.71
CA ILE A 917 11.37 -51.59 16.58
C ILE A 917 10.44 -51.33 15.37
N CYS A 918 11.12 -51.04 14.24
CA CYS A 918 10.76 -51.28 12.83
C CYS A 918 9.51 -50.57 12.29
N LYS A 919 9.52 -49.95 11.11
CA LYS A 919 10.26 -50.18 9.87
C LYS A 919 10.12 -48.95 8.98
#